data_AF-A0A0U3C0X3-F1
#
_entry.id   AF-A0A0U3C0X3-F1
#
_cell.length_a   1.000
_cell.length_b   1.000
_cell.length_c   1.000
_cell.angle_alpha   90.00
_cell.angle_beta   90.00
_cell.angle_gamma   90.00
#
_symmetry.space_group_name_H-M   'P 1'
#
loop_
_entity.id
_entity.type
_entity.pdbx_description
1 polymer ?
#
loop_
_entity_poly.entity_id
_entity_poly.type
_entity_poly.pdbx_seq_one_letter_code
_entity_poly.pdbx_strand_id
1 'polypeptide(L)'
;MRLQKKISFLSTANFFVGNLRIFLVLLLIIVSNLPVEASKTISKAKPKPNVNTKPNVKPNAKTKPNTKPNVKTKPNTKPNVKTKPNTKPNVKTKPNTKPNAKPQIKKINVNNNPVPIFGVVNSENNQEQWGGISSRLNKLGVDYCIVPLNKVRNVADWGQQKILFLPNVQVLTSEQAIALQTWVKQGGYLIAAGPVGNLSVPGVKQLLTQMLGGYWGFSLNSPQQLQPTADAMKSWEQKQELFGTVQGGVLIRDNTNTQPTFIWKSPERPSAILITSKSTFLGWKWGIDTVASSSLDIAWLKAILNNITTIPSQKQKPPHGITTIKTTRNCATNENFKPENKPKIQVQKNNQIITNTSTNPVVIPNLIDPINQLEEKVRLDVIPNSQKPIDQKEAIALTQELENLIGRVESANLTASIYSTINNGNNNKQETGKSENNLQQSLIKARTAINTISALIQDKKYSQARQLWLRTKMELWEQFPVNQKVAQPEIRAVWLDRGTIVKAGNEAGLKEIFDRLAKAGINTVFLETVNASYPIYPSKIAPQQNPLIQNWDPLASAVKLAHQRGMELHAWVWVFAAGNLRHNEIIGVNSNYLGPVLAANPEWANYDNKGNIIPIGQTKPFLDPANPQVREYLLKLYEEIVTKYKVDGLHLDYIRYPFQDPLLGRTYGYGKAAREKFQQETGIDPLNISPTQRPIWQKWTAFRTAQIDSFVSEVSQMLRSKNRYLLLSAAVFPLPEYERMEKLQQHWEVWARKADIDLIIPMTYAKDTPRFQKLAQPWIESKKLGSTLLVPGIRLLSLSSMGTFDQLQLIRDLPTSGYALFAAENFNSELEGIFNNTQGKSNITINKSEPIPQRHPFKTAAVRYAALQKEWQLIQIDTNVQLNQYDKQLENALNQVAILPSASNFIKTKKAFNLFKTEFLKTITNQKQVNSYQIKVWENRLLMIERLLNYGERRINMRY
;
A
#
# COMPACT_ATOMS: atom_id res chain seq x y z
N MET A 1 43.23 -34.54 52.67
CA MET A 1 42.57 -33.86 53.82
C MET A 1 43.51 -32.74 54.27
N ARG A 2 43.08 -31.53 54.64
CA ARG A 2 41.77 -31.07 55.14
C ARG A 2 41.29 -29.78 54.45
N LEU A 3 39.96 -29.62 54.40
CA LEU A 3 39.18 -28.43 54.04
C LEU A 3 39.46 -27.27 55.05
N GLN A 4 39.16 -25.98 54.86
CA GLN A 4 38.37 -25.22 53.85
C GLN A 4 38.72 -23.71 53.98
N LYS A 5 39.01 -22.97 52.88
CA LYS A 5 38.82 -21.49 52.72
C LYS A 5 39.54 -20.91 51.48
N LYS A 6 38.79 -20.20 50.61
CA LYS A 6 39.14 -19.10 49.65
C LYS A 6 37.89 -18.91 48.74
N ILE A 7 37.27 -17.73 48.52
CA ILE A 7 37.77 -16.43 48.00
C ILE A 7 38.28 -16.61 46.56
N SER A 8 37.82 -15.96 45.49
CA SER A 8 36.99 -14.75 45.23
C SER A 8 36.14 -14.99 43.95
N PHE A 9 35.18 -14.20 43.47
CA PHE A 9 35.16 -12.76 43.12
C PHE A 9 33.70 -12.28 42.94
N LEU A 10 33.32 -11.12 43.49
CA LEU A 10 32.26 -10.24 42.97
C LEU A 10 32.31 -8.88 43.69
N SER A 11 32.57 -7.82 42.93
CA SER A 11 32.63 -6.41 43.33
C SER A 11 32.63 -5.61 42.01
N THR A 12 31.94 -4.49 41.82
CA THR A 12 31.38 -3.50 42.75
C THR A 12 29.94 -3.09 42.37
N ALA A 13 29.11 -2.75 43.38
CA ALA A 13 27.95 -1.88 43.23
C ALA A 13 27.73 -1.04 44.51
N ASN A 14 27.18 0.16 44.34
CA ASN A 14 26.66 1.12 45.35
C ASN A 14 27.62 1.96 46.22
N PHE A 15 27.40 3.28 46.13
CA PHE A 15 27.59 4.37 47.12
C PHE A 15 26.56 5.47 46.70
N PHE A 16 25.77 6.19 47.51
CA PHE A 16 25.53 6.14 48.97
C PHE A 16 24.16 6.82 49.37
N VAL A 17 23.83 6.82 50.68
CA VAL A 17 22.53 7.22 51.32
C VAL A 17 22.72 8.46 52.24
N GLY A 18 21.73 9.32 52.58
CA GLY A 18 20.33 9.47 52.16
C GLY A 18 19.33 9.76 53.30
N ASN A 19 18.84 11.01 53.45
CA ASN A 19 17.89 11.52 54.48
C ASN A 19 16.86 12.45 53.79
N LEU A 20 15.51 12.38 53.87
CA LEU A 20 14.50 12.17 54.94
C LEU A 20 14.51 13.32 56.00
N ARG A 21 13.43 14.05 56.34
CA ARG A 21 11.97 13.78 56.49
C ARG A 21 11.09 15.07 56.32
N ILE A 22 9.89 15.00 55.72
CA ILE A 22 8.49 15.07 56.28
C ILE A 22 7.91 16.47 56.61
N PHE A 23 6.63 16.65 56.24
CA PHE A 23 5.72 17.81 56.44
C PHE A 23 5.33 18.10 57.92
N LEU A 24 5.03 19.36 58.27
CA LEU A 24 3.67 19.94 58.47
C LEU A 24 3.69 21.17 59.44
N VAL A 25 2.69 22.07 59.31
CA VAL A 25 2.27 23.20 60.20
C VAL A 25 3.15 24.48 60.13
N LEU A 26 2.71 25.69 59.72
CA LEU A 26 1.61 26.64 60.04
C LEU A 26 1.88 27.58 61.25
N LEU A 27 1.41 28.85 61.13
CA LEU A 27 1.39 29.97 62.10
C LEU A 27 2.71 30.75 62.37
N LEU A 28 2.73 32.08 62.63
CA LEU A 28 1.79 33.21 62.30
C LEU A 28 2.41 34.59 62.72
N ILE A 29 1.73 35.69 62.33
CA ILE A 29 1.71 37.09 62.87
C ILE A 29 2.79 38.04 62.30
N ILE A 30 2.54 39.25 61.74
CA ILE A 30 1.61 40.41 61.97
C ILE A 30 1.06 40.90 60.59
N VAL A 31 -0.24 41.04 60.27
CA VAL A 31 -1.32 42.00 60.71
C VAL A 31 -1.13 43.45 60.19
N SER A 32 -1.69 43.90 59.05
CA SER A 32 -3.08 44.40 58.78
C SER A 32 -3.21 45.94 58.67
N ASN A 33 -4.15 46.36 57.79
CA ASN A 33 -4.93 47.63 57.76
C ASN A 33 -4.60 48.79 56.77
N LEU A 34 -5.71 49.40 56.30
CA LEU A 34 -5.90 50.46 55.29
C LEU A 34 -5.85 51.86 55.93
N PRO A 35 -5.81 52.97 55.13
CA PRO A 35 -7.05 53.69 54.73
C PRO A 35 -7.13 53.94 53.19
N VAL A 36 -8.26 54.05 52.47
CA VAL A 36 -9.54 54.80 52.55
C VAL A 36 -9.60 56.01 51.58
N GLU A 37 -10.44 55.84 50.55
CA GLU A 37 -11.34 56.78 49.85
C GLU A 37 -10.92 57.96 48.92
N ALA A 38 -11.76 58.07 47.88
CA ALA A 38 -12.36 59.27 47.27
C ALA A 38 -11.64 60.12 46.20
N SER A 39 -12.19 59.99 44.97
CA SER A 39 -12.74 61.11 44.18
C SER A 39 -11.78 62.16 43.56
N LYS A 40 -11.50 62.01 42.26
CA LYS A 40 -12.19 62.80 41.21
C LYS A 40 -11.81 62.37 39.79
N THR A 41 -12.76 61.77 39.08
CA THR A 41 -12.76 61.79 37.62
C THR A 41 -13.04 63.22 37.13
N ILE A 42 -12.31 63.69 36.11
CA ILE A 42 -12.85 64.25 34.84
C ILE A 42 -11.67 64.53 33.89
N SER A 43 -11.63 63.83 32.75
CA SER A 43 -11.66 64.51 31.44
C SER A 43 -12.04 63.55 30.31
N LYS A 44 -13.11 63.94 29.59
CA LYS A 44 -13.40 63.58 28.19
C LYS A 44 -13.37 62.09 27.79
N ALA A 45 -14.15 61.27 28.50
CA ALA A 45 -14.68 60.05 27.89
C ALA A 45 -15.55 60.39 26.67
N LYS A 46 -15.22 59.86 25.48
CA LYS A 46 -16.15 59.86 24.33
C LYS A 46 -17.45 59.14 24.76
N PRO A 47 -18.64 59.73 24.52
CA PRO A 47 -19.86 59.31 25.21
C PRO A 47 -20.26 57.88 24.83
N LYS A 48 -20.44 57.02 25.85
CA LYS A 48 -21.26 55.81 25.72
C LYS A 48 -22.73 56.26 25.67
N PRO A 49 -23.47 56.11 24.56
CA PRO A 49 -24.85 56.54 24.50
C PRO A 49 -25.69 55.59 25.36
N ASN A 50 -26.21 56.11 26.49
CA ASN A 50 -27.02 55.36 27.42
C ASN A 50 -28.48 55.81 27.24
N VAL A 51 -29.26 55.05 26.46
CA VAL A 51 -30.62 55.43 26.06
C VAL A 51 -31.64 54.81 27.01
N ASN A 52 -32.30 55.65 27.81
CA ASN A 52 -33.43 55.28 28.66
C ASN A 52 -34.75 55.78 28.03
N THR A 53 -35.73 54.90 27.89
CA THR A 53 -37.04 55.24 27.27
C THR A 53 -38.12 55.59 28.31
N LYS A 54 -38.98 56.58 28.00
CA LYS A 54 -40.26 56.77 28.70
C LYS A 54 -41.28 55.71 28.22
N PRO A 55 -42.27 55.30 29.04
CA PRO A 55 -43.30 54.34 28.62
C PRO A 55 -44.09 54.80 27.39
N ASN A 56 -44.61 53.87 26.59
CA ASN A 56 -45.45 54.08 25.41
C ASN A 56 -44.88 54.96 24.26
N VAL A 57 -43.55 55.20 24.20
CA VAL A 57 -42.89 55.92 23.08
C VAL A 57 -42.13 54.96 22.15
N LYS A 58 -42.03 55.29 20.84
CA LYS A 58 -41.26 54.54 19.81
C LYS A 58 -40.00 55.30 19.33
N PRO A 59 -38.89 55.34 20.11
CA PRO A 59 -37.65 55.98 19.68
C PRO A 59 -36.84 55.12 18.69
N ASN A 60 -35.99 55.79 17.90
CA ASN A 60 -35.21 55.20 16.80
C ASN A 60 -33.72 55.61 16.92
N ALA A 61 -32.78 54.65 16.95
CA ALA A 61 -31.36 54.93 17.22
C ALA A 61 -30.39 54.22 16.25
N LYS A 62 -29.27 54.89 15.93
CA LYS A 62 -28.21 54.42 15.01
C LYS A 62 -26.83 54.53 15.65
N THR A 63 -25.91 53.59 15.40
CA THR A 63 -24.55 53.58 15.96
C THR A 63 -23.43 53.52 14.90
N LYS A 64 -22.20 53.90 15.29
CA LYS A 64 -20.97 53.76 14.49
C LYS A 64 -20.33 52.36 14.68
N PRO A 65 -19.50 51.86 13.74
CA PRO A 65 -18.84 50.56 13.87
C PRO A 65 -17.97 50.47 15.14
N ASN A 66 -17.75 49.25 15.65
CA ASN A 66 -16.85 48.95 16.77
C ASN A 66 -17.15 49.71 18.09
N THR A 67 -18.42 50.09 18.34
CA THR A 67 -18.86 50.70 19.62
C THR A 67 -19.77 49.76 20.41
N LYS A 68 -19.60 49.67 21.75
CA LYS A 68 -20.42 48.84 22.65
C LYS A 68 -21.43 49.69 23.46
N PRO A 69 -22.63 50.01 22.93
CA PRO A 69 -23.68 50.69 23.68
C PRO A 69 -24.39 49.75 24.67
N ASN A 70 -25.04 50.33 25.67
CA ASN A 70 -25.87 49.63 26.65
C ASN A 70 -27.27 50.29 26.66
N VAL A 71 -28.34 49.51 26.57
CA VAL A 71 -29.71 50.04 26.39
C VAL A 71 -30.66 49.33 27.36
N LYS A 72 -31.45 50.11 28.11
CA LYS A 72 -32.47 49.62 29.06
C LYS A 72 -33.84 50.16 28.67
N THR A 73 -34.83 49.27 28.57
CA THR A 73 -36.20 49.60 28.15
C THR A 73 -37.19 49.39 29.29
N LYS A 74 -38.16 50.30 29.44
CA LYS A 74 -39.32 50.12 30.34
C LYS A 74 -40.39 49.22 29.69
N PRO A 75 -41.30 48.59 30.47
CA PRO A 75 -42.37 47.74 29.94
C PRO A 75 -43.21 48.43 28.86
N ASN A 76 -43.77 47.65 27.93
CA ASN A 76 -44.63 48.10 26.82
C ASN A 76 -44.01 49.14 25.86
N THR A 77 -42.68 49.15 25.67
CA THR A 77 -42.03 49.95 24.60
C THR A 77 -41.42 49.09 23.49
N LYS A 78 -41.56 49.56 22.23
CA LYS A 78 -41.01 48.90 21.01
C LYS A 78 -39.97 49.81 20.30
N PRO A 79 -38.72 49.89 20.79
CA PRO A 79 -37.67 50.68 20.16
C PRO A 79 -37.12 50.01 18.89
N ASN A 80 -36.66 50.82 17.93
CA ASN A 80 -36.01 50.35 16.70
C ASN A 80 -34.53 50.78 16.70
N VAL A 81 -33.59 49.83 16.58
CA VAL A 81 -32.15 50.09 16.73
C VAL A 81 -31.39 49.48 15.56
N LYS A 82 -30.61 50.30 14.85
CA LYS A 82 -29.80 49.90 13.69
C LYS A 82 -28.30 49.93 14.01
N THR A 83 -27.65 48.78 13.92
CA THR A 83 -26.20 48.59 14.12
C THR A 83 -25.47 48.28 12.81
N LYS A 84 -24.14 48.44 12.80
CA LYS A 84 -23.26 48.08 11.67
C LYS A 84 -22.54 46.72 11.94
N PRO A 85 -21.93 46.07 10.93
CA PRO A 85 -21.27 44.76 11.09
C PRO A 85 -20.21 44.70 12.20
N ASN A 86 -19.91 43.49 12.68
CA ASN A 86 -18.96 43.17 13.76
C ASN A 86 -19.18 43.89 15.12
N THR A 87 -20.42 44.28 15.42
CA THR A 87 -20.78 44.95 16.68
C THR A 87 -21.76 44.10 17.52
N LYS A 88 -21.35 43.61 18.70
CA LYS A 88 -22.23 42.92 19.68
C LYS A 88 -22.71 43.90 20.77
N PRO A 89 -23.95 44.42 20.73
CA PRO A 89 -24.53 45.22 21.81
C PRO A 89 -24.96 44.34 23.00
N ASN A 90 -24.96 44.91 24.21
CA ASN A 90 -25.51 44.26 25.40
C ASN A 90 -26.88 44.89 25.72
N VAL A 91 -27.95 44.09 25.72
CA VAL A 91 -29.33 44.57 25.87
C VAL A 91 -30.02 43.71 26.93
N LYS A 92 -30.47 44.34 28.04
CA LYS A 92 -31.23 43.66 29.10
C LYS A 92 -32.71 44.05 29.01
N THR A 93 -33.55 43.10 28.61
CA THR A 93 -35.02 43.23 28.55
C THR A 93 -35.69 42.58 29.76
N LYS A 94 -36.77 43.18 30.27
CA LYS A 94 -37.72 42.50 31.18
C LYS A 94 -38.70 41.61 30.38
N PRO A 95 -39.45 40.69 31.02
CA PRO A 95 -40.34 39.76 30.32
C PRO A 95 -41.36 40.44 29.38
N ASN A 96 -41.82 39.69 28.36
CA ASN A 96 -42.80 40.11 27.36
C ASN A 96 -42.44 41.32 26.47
N THR A 97 -41.21 41.42 25.97
CA THR A 97 -40.85 42.40 24.91
C THR A 97 -39.99 41.78 23.79
N LYS A 98 -40.38 41.96 22.50
CA LYS A 98 -39.65 41.46 21.31
C LYS A 98 -39.06 42.62 20.47
N PRO A 99 -37.72 42.81 20.40
CA PRO A 99 -37.09 43.77 19.49
C PRO A 99 -36.84 43.17 18.09
N ASN A 100 -36.72 44.03 17.07
CA ASN A 100 -36.48 43.66 15.67
C ASN A 100 -35.29 44.48 15.12
N ALA A 101 -34.28 43.82 14.54
CA ALA A 101 -33.08 44.48 14.02
C ALA A 101 -32.71 43.91 12.63
N LYS A 102 -32.59 44.78 11.63
CA LYS A 102 -32.18 44.43 10.25
C LYS A 102 -31.19 45.46 9.68
N PRO A 103 -30.07 45.04 9.06
CA PRO A 103 -29.29 45.89 8.17
C PRO A 103 -30.06 46.23 6.88
N GLN A 104 -29.79 47.39 6.27
CA GLN A 104 -30.33 47.75 4.95
C GLN A 104 -29.27 47.56 3.87
N ILE A 105 -29.62 46.83 2.81
CA ILE A 105 -28.91 46.80 1.53
C ILE A 105 -29.62 47.77 0.58
N LYS A 106 -28.87 48.63 -0.15
CA LYS A 106 -29.42 49.43 -1.25
C LYS A 106 -29.71 48.49 -2.43
N LYS A 107 -30.90 48.59 -3.03
CA LYS A 107 -31.25 47.85 -4.25
C LYS A 107 -30.34 48.30 -5.40
N ILE A 108 -29.50 47.38 -5.87
CA ILE A 108 -29.20 47.24 -7.30
C ILE A 108 -30.16 46.15 -7.80
N ASN A 109 -30.69 46.29 -9.01
CA ASN A 109 -31.46 45.21 -9.64
C ASN A 109 -30.50 44.06 -9.97
N VAL A 110 -30.34 43.14 -9.02
CA VAL A 110 -29.74 41.83 -9.25
C VAL A 110 -30.88 40.88 -9.55
N ASN A 111 -30.89 40.32 -10.76
CA ASN A 111 -31.82 39.25 -11.12
C ASN A 111 -31.81 38.17 -10.03
N ASN A 112 -33.00 37.80 -9.53
CA ASN A 112 -33.18 36.62 -8.68
C ASN A 112 -32.96 35.35 -9.51
N ASN A 113 -31.71 35.15 -9.91
CA ASN A 113 -31.23 33.92 -10.48
C ASN A 113 -31.18 32.88 -9.36
N PRO A 114 -31.95 31.77 -9.44
CA PRO A 114 -31.84 30.72 -8.43
C PRO A 114 -30.38 30.25 -8.35
N VAL A 115 -29.91 30.05 -7.12
CA VAL A 115 -28.63 29.38 -6.88
C VAL A 115 -28.85 27.93 -7.28
N PRO A 116 -28.17 27.40 -8.31
CA PRO A 116 -28.38 26.04 -8.75
C PRO A 116 -28.04 25.08 -7.62
N ILE A 117 -28.91 24.10 -7.39
CA ILE A 117 -28.82 23.15 -6.26
C ILE A 117 -27.60 22.22 -6.41
N PHE A 118 -27.10 22.10 -7.64
CA PHE A 118 -26.18 21.08 -8.13
C PHE A 118 -24.98 21.73 -8.86
N GLY A 119 -23.76 21.35 -8.46
CA GLY A 119 -22.53 21.78 -9.13
C GLY A 119 -21.91 20.64 -9.94
N VAL A 120 -21.42 20.93 -11.15
CA VAL A 120 -20.79 19.93 -12.04
C VAL A 120 -19.35 20.33 -12.29
N VAL A 121 -18.42 19.44 -11.99
CA VAL A 121 -16.98 19.70 -12.11
C VAL A 121 -16.54 19.57 -13.56
N ASN A 122 -16.07 20.68 -14.14
CA ASN A 122 -15.35 20.69 -15.42
C ASN A 122 -13.85 20.59 -15.13
N SER A 123 -13.16 19.74 -15.89
CA SER A 123 -11.73 19.50 -15.77
C SER A 123 -11.14 19.15 -17.13
N GLU A 124 -9.83 19.30 -17.29
CA GLU A 124 -9.11 18.88 -18.49
C GLU A 124 -9.38 17.39 -18.81
N ASN A 125 -9.57 16.54 -17.80
CA ASN A 125 -9.85 15.12 -17.97
C ASN A 125 -11.26 14.80 -18.53
N ASN A 126 -12.19 15.77 -18.55
CA ASN A 126 -13.56 15.58 -19.03
C ASN A 126 -13.97 16.55 -20.17
N GLN A 127 -13.01 17.30 -20.71
CA GLN A 127 -13.25 18.38 -21.66
C GLN A 127 -13.78 17.88 -23.02
N GLU A 128 -13.21 16.79 -23.55
CA GLU A 128 -13.68 16.18 -24.81
C GLU A 128 -15.12 15.67 -24.70
N GLN A 129 -15.43 15.03 -23.57
CA GLN A 129 -16.75 14.47 -23.27
C GLN A 129 -17.77 15.55 -22.85
N TRP A 130 -17.31 16.79 -22.59
CA TRP A 130 -18.14 17.87 -22.03
C TRP A 130 -19.39 18.17 -22.86
N GLY A 131 -19.34 18.00 -24.18
CA GLY A 131 -20.51 18.13 -25.06
C GLY A 131 -21.59 17.07 -24.80
N GLY A 132 -21.22 15.82 -24.53
CA GLY A 132 -22.16 14.76 -24.18
C GLY A 132 -22.65 14.83 -22.74
N ILE A 133 -21.79 15.28 -21.82
CA ILE A 133 -22.11 15.60 -20.42
C ILE A 133 -23.17 16.73 -20.37
N SER A 134 -22.86 17.91 -20.92
CA SER A 134 -23.76 19.07 -20.93
C SER A 134 -25.08 18.79 -21.65
N SER A 135 -25.07 18.04 -22.77
CA SER A 135 -26.31 17.65 -23.46
C SER A 135 -27.26 16.83 -22.58
N ARG A 136 -26.72 15.84 -21.84
CA ARG A 136 -27.51 15.04 -20.87
C ARG A 136 -28.03 15.89 -19.73
N LEU A 137 -27.22 16.78 -19.15
CA LEU A 137 -27.63 17.69 -18.08
C LEU A 137 -28.75 18.64 -18.54
N ASN A 138 -28.64 19.18 -19.75
CA ASN A 138 -29.65 20.08 -20.31
C ASN A 138 -31.00 19.37 -20.53
N LYS A 139 -30.96 18.09 -20.95
CA LYS A 139 -32.13 17.19 -21.08
C LYS A 139 -32.70 16.74 -19.73
N LEU A 140 -31.86 16.52 -18.72
CA LEU A 140 -32.28 16.17 -17.35
C LEU A 140 -33.16 17.27 -16.73
N GLY A 141 -33.01 18.52 -17.17
CA GLY A 141 -33.90 19.62 -16.79
C GLY A 141 -33.62 20.22 -15.40
N VAL A 142 -32.50 19.87 -14.78
CA VAL A 142 -32.06 20.38 -13.48
C VAL A 142 -31.14 21.58 -13.67
N ASP A 143 -31.34 22.64 -12.87
CA ASP A 143 -30.44 23.79 -12.83
C ASP A 143 -29.09 23.42 -12.22
N TYR A 144 -28.02 23.65 -12.98
CA TYR A 144 -26.65 23.37 -12.57
C TYR A 144 -25.72 24.56 -12.82
N CYS A 145 -24.62 24.62 -12.07
CA CYS A 145 -23.48 25.46 -12.43
C CYS A 145 -22.21 24.63 -12.64
N ILE A 146 -21.25 25.22 -13.32
CA ILE A 146 -19.98 24.59 -13.65
C ILE A 146 -18.92 24.99 -12.61
N VAL A 147 -18.29 24.01 -11.96
CA VAL A 147 -17.11 24.23 -11.11
C VAL A 147 -15.85 23.96 -11.95
N PRO A 148 -15.10 24.99 -12.39
CA PRO A 148 -13.83 24.78 -13.08
C PRO A 148 -12.76 24.30 -12.10
N LEU A 149 -12.39 23.01 -12.18
CA LEU A 149 -11.48 22.35 -11.24
C LEU A 149 -10.13 23.07 -11.13
N ASN A 150 -9.62 23.60 -12.24
CA ASN A 150 -8.34 24.31 -12.29
C ASN A 150 -8.35 25.64 -11.49
N LYS A 151 -9.52 26.18 -11.11
CA LYS A 151 -9.66 27.34 -10.21
C LYS A 151 -9.84 26.97 -8.74
N VAL A 152 -10.12 25.70 -8.42
CA VAL A 152 -10.26 25.25 -7.03
C VAL A 152 -8.91 25.24 -6.32
N ARG A 153 -8.83 25.94 -5.19
CA ARG A 153 -7.68 26.01 -4.27
C ARG A 153 -8.07 25.80 -2.81
N ASN A 154 -9.31 26.13 -2.44
CA ASN A 154 -9.85 26.02 -1.08
C ASN A 154 -11.32 25.55 -1.08
N VAL A 155 -11.89 25.38 0.12
CA VAL A 155 -13.25 24.82 0.32
C VAL A 155 -14.35 25.68 -0.29
N ALA A 156 -14.21 27.01 -0.30
CA ALA A 156 -15.23 27.91 -0.84
C ALA A 156 -15.32 27.86 -2.38
N ASP A 157 -14.24 27.46 -3.06
CA ASP A 157 -14.18 27.42 -4.53
C ASP A 157 -15.00 26.25 -5.12
N TRP A 158 -15.29 25.23 -4.31
CA TRP A 158 -16.28 24.19 -4.62
C TRP A 158 -17.72 24.73 -4.66
N GLY A 159 -17.95 25.93 -4.14
CA GLY A 159 -19.23 26.63 -4.14
C GLY A 159 -20.19 26.21 -2.99
N GLN A 160 -21.34 26.88 -2.93
CA GLN A 160 -22.33 26.75 -1.86
C GLN A 160 -23.37 25.63 -2.10
N GLN A 161 -23.21 24.87 -3.17
CA GLN A 161 -24.11 23.78 -3.56
C GLN A 161 -24.12 22.69 -2.47
N LYS A 162 -25.20 21.90 -2.42
CA LYS A 162 -25.29 20.73 -1.53
C LYS A 162 -24.92 19.43 -2.21
N ILE A 163 -24.85 19.41 -3.54
CA ILE A 163 -24.51 18.24 -4.34
C ILE A 163 -23.44 18.64 -5.37
N LEU A 164 -22.36 17.87 -5.46
CA LEU A 164 -21.31 18.01 -6.47
C LEU A 164 -21.23 16.74 -7.31
N PHE A 165 -21.08 16.91 -8.62
CA PHE A 165 -20.90 15.82 -9.57
C PHE A 165 -19.54 15.90 -10.27
N LEU A 166 -18.77 14.82 -10.19
CA LEU A 166 -17.46 14.65 -10.79
C LEU A 166 -17.55 13.62 -11.94
N PRO A 167 -18.02 14.00 -13.13
CA PRO A 167 -18.01 13.13 -14.30
C PRO A 167 -16.58 12.99 -14.84
N ASN A 168 -16.04 11.77 -14.84
CA ASN A 168 -14.77 11.42 -15.49
C ASN A 168 -13.52 12.17 -14.98
N VAL A 169 -13.54 12.74 -13.77
CA VAL A 169 -12.44 13.55 -13.21
C VAL A 169 -11.30 12.66 -12.72
N GLN A 170 -10.37 12.31 -13.62
CA GLN A 170 -9.31 11.33 -13.36
C GLN A 170 -8.19 11.81 -12.45
N VAL A 171 -7.92 13.13 -12.41
CA VAL A 171 -6.87 13.76 -11.60
C VAL A 171 -7.48 14.82 -10.69
N LEU A 172 -7.07 14.80 -9.42
CA LEU A 172 -7.23 15.89 -8.46
C LEU A 172 -5.89 16.10 -7.74
N THR A 173 -5.54 17.35 -7.45
CA THR A 173 -4.41 17.68 -6.59
C THR A 173 -4.75 17.42 -5.12
N SER A 174 -3.72 17.39 -4.27
CA SER A 174 -3.85 17.24 -2.82
C SER A 174 -4.75 18.33 -2.20
N GLU A 175 -4.57 19.58 -2.62
CA GLU A 175 -5.33 20.75 -2.18
C GLU A 175 -6.81 20.61 -2.57
N GLN A 176 -7.09 20.26 -3.83
CA GLN A 176 -8.44 20.04 -4.33
C GLN A 176 -9.13 18.92 -3.55
N ALA A 177 -8.47 17.78 -3.36
CA ALA A 177 -9.03 16.63 -2.67
C ALA A 177 -9.27 16.90 -1.16
N ILE A 178 -8.37 17.62 -0.48
CA ILE A 178 -8.54 18.05 0.92
C ILE A 178 -9.69 19.07 1.05
N ALA A 179 -9.78 20.01 0.10
CA ALA A 179 -10.89 20.95 0.04
C ALA A 179 -12.23 20.22 -0.18
N LEU A 180 -12.25 19.21 -1.06
CA LEU A 180 -13.43 18.38 -1.33
C LEU A 180 -13.85 17.56 -0.11
N GLN A 181 -12.90 16.95 0.60
CA GLN A 181 -13.18 16.25 1.87
C GLN A 181 -13.80 17.19 2.91
N THR A 182 -13.31 18.43 2.98
CA THR A 182 -13.84 19.42 3.91
C THR A 182 -15.24 19.88 3.52
N TRP A 183 -15.53 20.03 2.22
CA TRP A 183 -16.86 20.31 1.70
C TRP A 183 -17.86 19.17 1.98
N VAL A 184 -17.47 17.90 1.78
CA VAL A 184 -18.29 16.72 2.14
C VAL A 184 -18.56 16.69 3.65
N LYS A 185 -17.55 16.97 4.49
CA LYS A 185 -17.71 17.08 5.96
C LYS A 185 -18.66 18.20 6.39
N GLN A 186 -18.81 19.27 5.60
CA GLN A 186 -19.80 20.34 5.81
C GLN A 186 -21.23 19.97 5.35
N GLY A 187 -21.47 18.69 5.04
CA GLY A 187 -22.77 18.16 4.66
C GLY A 187 -23.06 18.22 3.16
N GLY A 188 -22.03 18.39 2.32
CA GLY A 188 -22.14 18.17 0.89
C GLY A 188 -22.27 16.67 0.54
N TYR A 189 -22.96 16.36 -0.57
CA TYR A 189 -23.11 15.01 -1.11
C TYR A 189 -22.35 14.89 -2.45
N LEU A 190 -21.55 13.82 -2.58
CA LEU A 190 -20.64 13.64 -3.71
C LEU A 190 -21.16 12.58 -4.70
N ILE A 191 -21.37 12.96 -5.96
CA ILE A 191 -21.64 12.02 -7.04
C ILE A 191 -20.37 11.91 -7.88
N ALA A 192 -19.87 10.70 -8.08
CA ALA A 192 -18.70 10.40 -8.92
C ALA A 192 -19.11 9.45 -10.05
N ALA A 193 -18.52 9.60 -11.23
CA ALA A 193 -18.72 8.66 -12.34
C ALA A 193 -17.43 8.46 -13.14
N GLY A 194 -17.12 7.22 -13.49
CA GLY A 194 -15.94 6.85 -14.26
C GLY A 194 -14.69 6.69 -13.38
N PRO A 195 -13.48 6.70 -13.97
CA PRO A 195 -12.22 6.49 -13.24
C PRO A 195 -11.80 7.69 -12.37
N VAL A 196 -12.68 8.16 -11.47
CA VAL A 196 -12.47 9.36 -10.65
C VAL A 196 -11.27 9.17 -9.73
N GLY A 197 -10.31 10.09 -9.82
CA GLY A 197 -9.06 10.05 -9.08
C GLY A 197 -8.08 8.94 -9.46
N ASN A 198 -8.35 8.12 -10.48
CA ASN A 198 -7.51 6.97 -10.82
C ASN A 198 -6.12 7.36 -11.37
N LEU A 199 -5.93 8.62 -11.78
CA LEU A 199 -4.65 9.17 -12.19
C LEU A 199 -4.09 10.17 -11.15
N SER A 200 -4.78 10.40 -10.04
CA SER A 200 -4.26 11.22 -8.93
C SER A 200 -3.12 10.55 -8.16
N VAL A 201 -2.36 11.35 -7.41
CA VAL A 201 -1.32 10.86 -6.49
C VAL A 201 -1.90 9.95 -5.38
N PRO A 202 -1.12 9.03 -4.79
CA PRO A 202 -1.63 7.97 -3.91
C PRO A 202 -2.41 8.48 -2.68
N GLY A 203 -1.97 9.57 -2.05
CA GLY A 203 -2.69 10.18 -0.93
C GLY A 203 -4.07 10.70 -1.31
N VAL A 204 -4.21 11.26 -2.52
CA VAL A 204 -5.50 11.68 -3.08
C VAL A 204 -6.37 10.48 -3.43
N LYS A 205 -5.79 9.42 -4.03
CA LYS A 205 -6.51 8.15 -4.27
C LYS A 205 -7.09 7.59 -2.98
N GLN A 206 -6.31 7.49 -1.91
CA GLN A 206 -6.80 7.02 -0.61
C GLN A 206 -7.90 7.92 -0.04
N LEU A 207 -7.74 9.25 -0.13
CA LEU A 207 -8.72 10.22 0.35
C LEU A 207 -10.06 10.11 -0.40
N LEU A 208 -10.01 9.96 -1.72
CA LEU A 208 -11.18 9.74 -2.57
C LEU A 208 -11.84 8.38 -2.29
N THR A 209 -11.03 7.33 -2.13
CA THR A 209 -11.51 5.97 -1.79
C THR A 209 -12.37 5.99 -0.52
N GLN A 210 -11.89 6.66 0.54
CA GLN A 210 -12.64 6.82 1.79
C GLN A 210 -13.94 7.61 1.63
N MET A 211 -13.97 8.61 0.75
CA MET A 211 -15.19 9.41 0.50
C MET A 211 -16.20 8.70 -0.40
N LEU A 212 -15.75 7.86 -1.33
CA LEU A 212 -16.57 7.16 -2.33
C LEU A 212 -16.94 5.73 -1.91
N GLY A 213 -16.40 5.22 -0.80
CA GLY A 213 -16.59 3.86 -0.30
C GLY A 213 -15.76 2.80 -1.06
N GLY A 214 -14.95 3.23 -2.02
CA GLY A 214 -14.16 2.39 -2.91
C GLY A 214 -13.52 3.19 -4.05
N TYR A 215 -12.76 2.51 -4.91
CA TYR A 215 -12.02 3.09 -6.02
C TYR A 215 -12.30 2.36 -7.35
N TRP A 216 -11.96 3.00 -8.47
CA TRP A 216 -12.00 2.36 -9.78
C TRP A 216 -10.85 1.36 -9.92
N GLY A 217 -11.14 0.06 -9.93
CA GLY A 217 -10.13 -0.98 -10.08
C GLY A 217 -9.66 -1.09 -11.53
N PHE A 218 -10.55 -1.53 -12.42
CA PHE A 218 -10.23 -1.77 -13.82
C PHE A 218 -11.48 -1.60 -14.71
N SER A 219 -11.27 -1.25 -15.97
CA SER A 219 -12.33 -1.21 -16.97
C SER A 219 -12.76 -2.61 -17.39
N LEU A 220 -14.04 -2.79 -17.71
CA LEU A 220 -14.53 -4.03 -18.31
C LEU A 220 -14.21 -4.04 -19.81
N ASN A 221 -13.85 -5.21 -20.33
CA ASN A 221 -13.48 -5.37 -21.75
C ASN A 221 -14.70 -5.33 -22.68
N SER A 222 -15.89 -5.64 -22.17
CA SER A 222 -17.15 -5.65 -22.93
C SER A 222 -18.28 -4.94 -22.16
N PRO A 223 -19.36 -4.49 -22.84
CA PRO A 223 -20.50 -3.89 -22.18
C PRO A 223 -21.21 -4.90 -21.27
N GLN A 224 -21.54 -4.52 -20.04
CA GLN A 224 -22.22 -5.36 -19.06
C GLN A 224 -23.56 -4.73 -18.65
N GLN A 225 -24.57 -5.55 -18.36
CA GLN A 225 -25.86 -5.08 -17.86
C GLN A 225 -25.77 -4.76 -16.35
N LEU A 226 -26.38 -3.66 -15.91
CA LEU A 226 -26.56 -3.38 -14.49
C LEU A 226 -27.61 -4.32 -13.87
N GLN A 227 -27.24 -5.01 -12.78
CA GLN A 227 -28.14 -5.84 -11.99
C GLN A 227 -28.21 -5.29 -10.54
N PRO A 228 -29.41 -5.14 -9.93
CA PRO A 228 -29.53 -4.71 -8.55
C PRO A 228 -29.13 -5.84 -7.60
N THR A 229 -28.64 -5.49 -6.41
CA THR A 229 -28.56 -6.44 -5.29
C THR A 229 -29.93 -6.59 -4.60
N ALA A 230 -30.11 -7.64 -3.79
CA ALA A 230 -31.41 -7.94 -3.17
C ALA A 230 -31.96 -6.78 -2.30
N ASP A 231 -31.08 -6.05 -1.61
CA ASP A 231 -31.46 -4.86 -0.83
C ASP A 231 -31.72 -3.63 -1.69
N ALA A 232 -31.07 -3.53 -2.85
CA ALA A 232 -31.33 -2.48 -3.82
C ALA A 232 -32.68 -2.65 -4.54
N MET A 233 -33.12 -3.89 -4.78
CA MET A 233 -34.45 -4.14 -5.38
C MET A 233 -35.55 -3.45 -4.57
N LYS A 234 -35.54 -3.58 -3.24
CA LYS A 234 -36.51 -2.96 -2.31
C LYS A 234 -36.55 -1.41 -2.34
N SER A 235 -35.53 -0.75 -2.88
CA SER A 235 -35.42 0.73 -2.91
C SER A 235 -35.50 1.33 -4.32
N TRP A 236 -35.37 0.51 -5.36
CA TRP A 236 -35.33 0.96 -6.77
C TRP A 236 -36.31 0.20 -7.69
N GLU A 237 -37.18 -0.63 -7.13
CA GLU A 237 -38.05 -1.63 -7.80
C GLU A 237 -38.86 -1.13 -9.00
N GLN A 238 -39.30 0.13 -8.98
CA GLN A 238 -40.27 0.67 -9.94
C GLN A 238 -39.66 1.45 -11.13
N LYS A 239 -38.35 1.36 -11.38
CA LYS A 239 -37.66 2.19 -12.38
C LYS A 239 -36.92 1.36 -13.44
N GLN A 240 -37.66 0.81 -14.40
CA GLN A 240 -37.08 0.03 -15.52
C GLN A 240 -35.98 0.80 -16.28
N GLU A 241 -36.09 2.13 -16.37
CA GLU A 241 -35.12 3.04 -17.01
C GLU A 241 -33.68 2.98 -16.42
N LEU A 242 -33.50 2.44 -15.21
CA LEU A 242 -32.18 2.32 -14.56
C LEU A 242 -31.40 1.07 -14.98
N PHE A 243 -32.05 0.09 -15.58
CA PHE A 243 -31.43 -1.17 -15.98
C PHE A 243 -31.03 -1.10 -17.44
N GLY A 244 -29.74 -0.94 -17.70
CA GLY A 244 -29.19 -0.82 -19.05
C GLY A 244 -27.84 -1.51 -19.20
N THR A 245 -27.38 -1.62 -20.44
CA THR A 245 -26.07 -2.17 -20.79
C THR A 245 -25.05 -1.04 -20.91
N VAL A 246 -23.91 -1.17 -20.24
CA VAL A 246 -22.91 -0.11 -20.07
C VAL A 246 -21.48 -0.65 -20.25
N GLN A 247 -20.61 0.10 -20.94
CA GLN A 247 -19.16 -0.17 -20.92
C GLN A 247 -18.55 0.33 -19.60
N GLY A 248 -18.75 -0.46 -18.54
CA GLY A 248 -18.35 -0.08 -17.18
C GLY A 248 -16.90 -0.39 -16.82
N GLY A 249 -16.63 -0.26 -15.53
CA GLY A 249 -15.46 -0.73 -14.81
C GLY A 249 -15.86 -1.21 -13.41
N VAL A 250 -15.00 -2.02 -12.82
CA VAL A 250 -15.22 -2.62 -11.50
C VAL A 250 -14.84 -1.62 -10.41
N LEU A 251 -15.78 -1.36 -9.49
CA LEU A 251 -15.51 -0.59 -8.29
C LEU A 251 -15.08 -1.52 -7.14
N ILE A 252 -13.85 -1.34 -6.67
CA ILE A 252 -13.25 -2.08 -5.56
C ILE A 252 -13.58 -1.37 -4.26
N ARG A 253 -14.24 -2.08 -3.33
CA ARG A 253 -14.69 -1.55 -2.03
C ARG A 253 -13.53 -1.44 -1.04
N ASP A 254 -13.56 -0.42 -0.19
CA ASP A 254 -12.55 -0.23 0.87
C ASP A 254 -12.81 -1.17 2.07
N ASN A 255 -14.05 -1.17 2.62
CA ASN A 255 -14.38 -1.90 3.87
C ASN A 255 -15.88 -2.26 4.00
N THR A 256 -16.25 -2.88 5.12
CA THR A 256 -17.55 -3.53 5.42
C THR A 256 -18.80 -2.64 5.39
N ASN A 257 -18.67 -1.31 5.44
CA ASN A 257 -19.80 -0.40 5.54
C ASN A 257 -20.30 0.13 4.18
N THR A 258 -19.69 -0.30 3.07
CA THR A 258 -20.10 0.07 1.71
C THR A 258 -20.78 -1.12 1.04
N GLN A 259 -22.11 -1.06 0.91
CA GLN A 259 -22.87 -2.08 0.20
C GLN A 259 -22.90 -1.77 -1.31
N PRO A 260 -22.58 -2.75 -2.18
CA PRO A 260 -22.79 -2.60 -3.61
C PRO A 260 -24.30 -2.58 -3.86
N THR A 261 -24.82 -1.46 -4.34
CA THR A 261 -26.25 -1.33 -4.64
C THR A 261 -26.55 -1.99 -6.00
N PHE A 262 -25.61 -1.88 -6.94
CA PHE A 262 -25.70 -2.54 -8.25
C PHE A 262 -24.37 -3.22 -8.57
N ILE A 263 -24.47 -4.33 -9.27
CA ILE A 263 -23.39 -5.20 -9.72
C ILE A 263 -23.46 -5.39 -11.24
N TRP A 264 -22.34 -5.73 -11.85
CA TRP A 264 -22.29 -6.08 -13.27
C TRP A 264 -22.82 -7.51 -13.48
N LYS A 265 -23.80 -7.68 -14.37
CA LYS A 265 -24.41 -8.98 -14.74
C LYS A 265 -23.42 -9.84 -15.54
N SER A 266 -22.44 -10.37 -14.83
CA SER A 266 -21.33 -11.20 -15.30
C SER A 266 -21.08 -12.30 -14.25
N PRO A 267 -20.35 -13.39 -14.56
CA PRO A 267 -20.13 -14.49 -13.62
C PRO A 267 -19.57 -14.07 -12.25
N GLU A 268 -18.61 -13.13 -12.24
CA GLU A 268 -17.96 -12.63 -11.03
C GLU A 268 -18.79 -11.62 -10.23
N ARG A 269 -19.91 -11.13 -10.81
CA ARG A 269 -20.82 -10.13 -10.22
C ARG A 269 -20.14 -8.92 -9.52
N PRO A 270 -19.12 -8.29 -10.12
CA PRO A 270 -18.36 -7.23 -9.47
C PRO A 270 -19.17 -5.94 -9.29
N SER A 271 -18.80 -5.11 -8.30
CA SER A 271 -19.54 -3.87 -7.98
C SER A 271 -19.56 -2.89 -9.16
N ALA A 272 -20.76 -2.45 -9.52
CA ALA A 272 -21.01 -1.44 -10.54
C ALA A 272 -21.35 -0.07 -9.95
N ILE A 273 -22.02 -0.04 -8.79
CA ILE A 273 -22.38 1.18 -8.08
C ILE A 273 -22.12 0.99 -6.59
N LEU A 274 -21.38 1.94 -6.00
CA LEU A 274 -21.17 2.04 -4.55
C LEU A 274 -21.96 3.25 -4.02
N ILE A 275 -22.64 3.07 -2.89
CA ILE A 275 -23.36 4.15 -2.20
C ILE A 275 -22.91 4.19 -0.74
N THR A 276 -22.68 5.40 -0.24
CA THR A 276 -22.44 5.71 1.17
C THR A 276 -23.46 6.75 1.66
N SER A 277 -23.44 7.08 2.96
CA SER A 277 -24.27 8.15 3.53
C SER A 277 -23.92 9.56 3.01
N LYS A 278 -22.84 9.72 2.23
CA LYS A 278 -22.37 11.00 1.68
C LYS A 278 -21.99 10.97 0.20
N SER A 279 -22.10 9.81 -0.47
CA SER A 279 -21.69 9.70 -1.86
C SER A 279 -22.37 8.57 -2.64
N THR A 280 -22.41 8.74 -3.96
CA THR A 280 -22.72 7.70 -4.94
C THR A 280 -21.60 7.65 -5.97
N PHE A 281 -21.05 6.47 -6.23
CA PHE A 281 -20.01 6.25 -7.24
C PHE A 281 -20.51 5.31 -8.33
N LEU A 282 -20.59 5.82 -9.57
CA LEU A 282 -21.00 5.09 -10.76
C LEU A 282 -19.79 4.53 -11.51
N GLY A 283 -19.77 3.21 -11.71
CA GLY A 283 -18.71 2.45 -12.37
C GLY A 283 -18.66 2.61 -13.90
N TRP A 284 -19.03 3.76 -14.46
CA TRP A 284 -18.88 4.00 -15.91
C TRP A 284 -18.60 5.46 -16.25
N LYS A 285 -17.96 5.70 -17.40
CA LYS A 285 -17.73 7.05 -17.89
C LYS A 285 -19.06 7.69 -18.33
N TRP A 286 -19.40 8.83 -17.74
CA TRP A 286 -20.66 9.53 -18.00
C TRP A 286 -20.52 10.47 -19.19
N GLY A 287 -21.59 10.68 -19.97
CA GLY A 287 -21.55 11.62 -21.09
C GLY A 287 -21.03 11.06 -22.41
N ILE A 288 -20.87 9.74 -22.54
CA ILE A 288 -20.35 9.10 -23.75
C ILE A 288 -21.37 8.06 -24.25
N ASP A 289 -21.97 8.30 -25.43
CA ASP A 289 -23.08 7.47 -25.94
C ASP A 289 -22.69 6.01 -26.23
N THR A 290 -21.41 5.74 -26.55
CA THR A 290 -20.88 4.38 -26.73
C THR A 290 -20.70 3.62 -25.41
N VAL A 291 -20.56 4.35 -24.30
CA VAL A 291 -20.43 3.80 -22.93
C VAL A 291 -21.80 3.56 -22.32
N ALA A 292 -22.64 4.60 -22.23
CA ALA A 292 -23.97 4.56 -21.65
C ALA A 292 -24.94 5.42 -22.48
N SER A 293 -26.16 4.94 -22.69
CA SER A 293 -27.15 5.70 -23.44
C SER A 293 -27.50 7.02 -22.73
N SER A 294 -27.84 8.05 -23.51
CA SER A 294 -28.28 9.33 -22.95
C SER A 294 -29.50 9.19 -22.04
N SER A 295 -30.38 8.21 -22.27
CA SER A 295 -31.52 7.94 -21.39
C SER A 295 -31.09 7.35 -20.05
N LEU A 296 -30.20 6.35 -20.07
CA LEU A 296 -29.70 5.68 -18.87
C LEU A 296 -28.90 6.63 -17.96
N ASP A 297 -28.00 7.42 -18.54
CA ASP A 297 -27.21 8.43 -17.81
C ASP A 297 -28.11 9.49 -17.14
N ILE A 298 -29.18 9.91 -17.81
CA ILE A 298 -30.19 10.84 -17.27
C ILE A 298 -31.03 10.16 -16.19
N ALA A 299 -31.53 8.95 -16.43
CA ALA A 299 -32.34 8.19 -15.49
C ALA A 299 -31.57 7.95 -14.18
N TRP A 300 -30.29 7.56 -14.26
CA TRP A 300 -29.42 7.38 -13.10
C TRP A 300 -29.20 8.67 -12.31
N LEU A 301 -28.85 9.78 -12.98
CA LEU A 301 -28.63 11.03 -12.27
C LEU A 301 -29.94 11.56 -11.64
N LYS A 302 -31.08 11.45 -12.35
CA LYS A 302 -32.42 11.77 -11.82
C LYS A 302 -32.78 10.89 -10.61
N ALA A 303 -32.49 9.60 -10.67
CA ALA A 303 -32.71 8.64 -9.61
C ALA A 303 -31.92 8.99 -8.34
N ILE A 304 -30.63 9.28 -8.48
CA ILE A 304 -29.75 9.67 -7.37
C ILE A 304 -30.23 10.98 -6.75
N LEU A 305 -30.49 12.01 -7.57
CA LEU A 305 -30.97 13.31 -7.08
C LEU A 305 -32.29 13.17 -6.31
N ASN A 306 -33.28 12.46 -6.85
CA ASN A 306 -34.57 12.24 -6.18
C ASN A 306 -34.41 11.54 -4.81
N ASN A 307 -33.47 10.59 -4.69
CA ASN A 307 -33.20 9.87 -3.45
C ASN A 307 -32.48 10.75 -2.40
N ILE A 308 -31.68 11.73 -2.83
CA ILE A 308 -31.02 12.69 -1.93
C ILE A 308 -32.00 13.77 -1.43
N THR A 309 -33.02 14.13 -2.23
CA THR A 309 -33.93 15.27 -1.95
C THR A 309 -35.06 15.02 -0.94
N THR A 310 -35.16 13.86 -0.30
CA THR A 310 -36.19 13.55 0.72
C THR A 310 -35.97 14.22 2.08
N ILE A 311 -34.99 15.12 2.20
CA ILE A 311 -34.79 15.99 3.37
C ILE A 311 -35.88 17.09 3.34
N PRO A 312 -36.69 17.27 4.40
CA PRO A 312 -37.94 18.02 4.31
C PRO A 312 -37.74 19.52 4.05
N SER A 313 -38.23 19.98 2.90
CA SER A 313 -38.41 21.40 2.59
C SER A 313 -39.90 21.77 2.63
N GLN A 314 -40.24 22.84 3.33
CA GLN A 314 -41.63 23.27 3.55
C GLN A 314 -42.33 23.69 2.25
N LYS A 315 -43.63 23.40 2.16
CA LYS A 315 -44.51 23.73 1.03
C LYS A 315 -44.46 25.21 0.65
N GLN A 316 -44.24 25.52 -0.64
CA GLN A 316 -44.87 26.66 -1.32
C GLN A 316 -45.33 26.24 -2.73
N LYS A 317 -46.53 26.70 -3.14
CA LYS A 317 -47.06 26.52 -4.50
C LYS A 317 -46.37 27.49 -5.47
N PRO A 318 -46.22 27.14 -6.76
CA PRO A 318 -45.76 28.08 -7.77
C PRO A 318 -46.89 29.02 -8.23
N PRO A 319 -46.62 30.31 -8.48
CA PRO A 319 -47.45 31.12 -9.38
C PRO A 319 -47.13 30.78 -10.84
N HIS A 320 -48.12 30.96 -11.74
CA HIS A 320 -47.98 30.68 -13.16
C HIS A 320 -47.11 31.69 -13.92
N GLY A 321 -46.53 31.22 -15.02
CA GLY A 321 -46.08 32.05 -16.14
C GLY A 321 -44.70 32.68 -15.96
N ILE A 322 -43.72 32.16 -16.70
CA ILE A 322 -42.73 32.91 -17.49
C ILE A 322 -41.91 31.88 -18.29
N THR A 323 -41.83 32.11 -19.60
CA THR A 323 -41.03 31.31 -20.53
C THR A 323 -39.56 31.77 -20.51
N THR A 324 -38.70 31.01 -21.18
CA THR A 324 -37.39 31.40 -21.77
C THR A 324 -36.08 31.35 -20.96
N ILE A 325 -35.07 30.79 -21.65
CA ILE A 325 -33.60 30.93 -21.50
C ILE A 325 -32.90 30.13 -20.37
N LYS A 326 -32.41 28.93 -20.72
CA LYS A 326 -31.37 28.20 -19.97
C LYS A 326 -29.97 28.73 -20.33
N THR A 327 -29.32 29.45 -19.43
CA THR A 327 -27.88 29.80 -19.54
C THR A 327 -27.05 29.01 -18.54
N THR A 328 -26.04 28.30 -19.03
CA THR A 328 -24.98 27.70 -18.19
C THR A 328 -24.17 28.80 -17.52
N ARG A 329 -24.16 28.83 -16.18
CA ARG A 329 -23.31 29.74 -15.39
C ARG A 329 -22.18 28.96 -14.73
N ASN A 330 -20.99 29.55 -14.67
CA ASN A 330 -19.94 29.05 -13.78
C ASN A 330 -20.36 29.30 -12.33
N CYS A 331 -20.07 28.36 -11.43
CA CYS A 331 -20.33 28.52 -9.99
C CYS A 331 -19.51 29.68 -9.41
N ALA A 332 -18.41 30.05 -10.08
CA ALA A 332 -17.63 31.25 -9.84
C ALA A 332 -17.29 31.96 -11.16
N THR A 333 -18.08 32.96 -11.54
CA THR A 333 -17.67 34.07 -12.42
C THR A 333 -18.35 35.36 -12.00
N ASN A 334 -17.54 36.34 -11.59
CA ASN A 334 -17.51 37.54 -12.41
C ASN A 334 -16.74 37.22 -13.71
N GLU A 335 -17.12 37.88 -14.80
CA GLU A 335 -16.42 37.99 -16.10
C GLU A 335 -16.64 36.91 -17.18
N ASN A 336 -16.55 37.40 -18.43
CA ASN A 336 -17.07 36.83 -19.68
C ASN A 336 -15.95 36.23 -20.55
N PHE A 337 -16.27 35.24 -21.40
CA PHE A 337 -15.65 35.09 -22.74
C PHE A 337 -16.54 34.21 -23.67
N LYS A 338 -16.49 34.46 -24.99
CA LYS A 338 -17.26 33.74 -26.04
C LYS A 338 -16.48 32.54 -26.61
N PRO A 339 -17.14 31.42 -27.00
CA PRO A 339 -16.53 30.32 -27.76
C PRO A 339 -17.05 30.18 -29.21
N GLU A 340 -16.25 29.55 -30.06
CA GLU A 340 -16.59 29.17 -31.45
C GLU A 340 -16.65 27.63 -31.66
N ASN A 341 -16.93 27.17 -32.89
CA ASN A 341 -17.71 25.96 -33.19
C ASN A 341 -16.99 24.59 -33.26
N LYS A 342 -17.79 23.51 -33.19
CA LYS A 342 -17.46 22.09 -33.50
C LYS A 342 -17.98 21.67 -34.89
N PRO A 343 -17.57 20.50 -35.44
CA PRO A 343 -18.48 19.31 -35.46
C PRO A 343 -17.74 17.94 -35.33
N LYS A 344 -18.31 16.77 -35.72
CA LYS A 344 -19.26 15.88 -34.97
C LYS A 344 -19.26 14.45 -35.61
N ILE A 345 -20.18 13.54 -35.22
CA ILE A 345 -20.55 12.17 -35.77
C ILE A 345 -19.89 10.99 -34.99
N GLN A 346 -20.52 9.96 -34.37
CA GLN A 346 -21.70 9.04 -34.59
C GLN A 346 -21.35 7.74 -35.40
N VAL A 347 -21.84 6.49 -35.18
CA VAL A 347 -22.88 5.90 -34.27
C VAL A 347 -22.88 4.32 -34.19
N GLN A 348 -23.43 3.75 -33.08
CA GLN A 348 -24.09 2.42 -32.85
C GLN A 348 -23.41 1.01 -32.83
N LYS A 349 -24.17 0.07 -32.23
CA LYS A 349 -23.97 -1.36 -31.83
C LYS A 349 -25.24 -2.17 -32.19
N ASN A 350 -25.24 -3.51 -32.02
CA ASN A 350 -26.41 -4.24 -31.49
C ASN A 350 -26.07 -5.58 -30.77
N ASN A 351 -27.02 -6.11 -29.98
CA ASN A 351 -26.92 -7.24 -29.03
C ASN A 351 -27.95 -8.35 -29.33
N GLN A 352 -27.86 -9.54 -28.69
CA GLN A 352 -28.96 -10.13 -27.85
C GLN A 352 -28.55 -11.36 -26.98
N ILE A 353 -29.45 -11.79 -26.07
CA ILE A 353 -29.22 -12.64 -24.86
C ILE A 353 -30.47 -13.52 -24.57
N ILE A 354 -30.33 -14.72 -23.97
CA ILE A 354 -31.40 -15.47 -23.22
C ILE A 354 -30.83 -16.08 -21.89
N THR A 355 -31.68 -16.46 -20.92
CA THR A 355 -31.36 -16.73 -19.48
C THR A 355 -32.09 -17.93 -18.83
N ASN A 356 -31.52 -18.50 -17.75
CA ASN A 356 -32.16 -19.13 -16.53
C ASN A 356 -31.07 -19.85 -15.68
N THR A 357 -31.16 -20.24 -14.39
CA THR A 357 -32.08 -19.99 -13.22
C THR A 357 -31.26 -19.94 -11.89
N SER A 358 -31.70 -20.45 -10.72
CA SER A 358 -30.98 -20.29 -9.41
C SER A 358 -31.17 -21.38 -8.32
N THR A 359 -30.14 -21.60 -7.49
CA THR A 359 -30.23 -22.06 -6.07
C THR A 359 -29.24 -21.26 -5.19
N ASN A 360 -29.52 -21.09 -3.89
CA ASN A 360 -28.73 -20.23 -2.97
C ASN A 360 -27.79 -21.02 -2.05
N PRO A 361 -26.52 -20.60 -1.85
CA PRO A 361 -25.61 -21.19 -0.86
C PRO A 361 -25.48 -20.40 0.46
N VAL A 362 -24.98 -21.11 1.49
CA VAL A 362 -24.76 -20.65 2.87
C VAL A 362 -23.64 -19.61 3.00
N VAL A 363 -23.82 -18.62 3.88
CA VAL A 363 -22.84 -17.53 4.10
C VAL A 363 -21.72 -17.98 5.05
N ILE A 364 -20.48 -17.99 4.57
CA ILE A 364 -19.26 -18.20 5.38
C ILE A 364 -18.73 -16.83 5.87
N PRO A 365 -18.42 -16.64 7.16
CA PRO A 365 -17.93 -15.35 7.68
C PRO A 365 -16.53 -14.98 7.18
N ASN A 366 -16.27 -13.68 7.08
CA ASN A 366 -15.08 -13.06 6.45
C ASN A 366 -13.74 -13.69 6.86
N LEU A 367 -13.14 -14.41 5.91
CA LEU A 367 -11.81 -15.02 6.00
C LEU A 367 -10.72 -13.97 5.72
N ILE A 368 -10.13 -13.41 6.78
CA ILE A 368 -9.00 -12.49 6.67
C ILE A 368 -7.70 -13.30 6.52
N ASP A 369 -7.05 -13.20 5.35
CA ASP A 369 -5.75 -13.82 5.09
C ASP A 369 -4.75 -13.47 6.22
N PRO A 370 -4.12 -14.47 6.87
CA PRO A 370 -3.15 -14.23 7.93
C PRO A 370 -2.05 -13.23 7.59
N ILE A 371 -1.62 -13.10 6.33
CA ILE A 371 -0.59 -12.12 5.95
C ILE A 371 -1.08 -10.66 6.10
N ASN A 372 -2.38 -10.42 5.92
CA ASN A 372 -2.99 -9.11 6.18
C ASN A 372 -3.03 -8.80 7.69
N GLN A 373 -3.23 -9.81 8.54
CA GLN A 373 -3.24 -9.66 10.00
C GLN A 373 -1.84 -9.30 10.56
N LEU A 374 -0.77 -9.63 9.84
CA LEU A 374 0.59 -9.23 10.21
C LEU A 374 0.85 -7.75 9.93
N GLU A 375 0.32 -7.23 8.83
CA GLU A 375 0.47 -5.82 8.45
C GLU A 375 -0.16 -4.87 9.50
N GLU A 376 -1.31 -5.25 10.06
CA GLU A 376 -2.05 -4.44 11.04
C GLU A 376 -1.26 -4.18 12.33
N LYS A 377 -0.33 -5.07 12.70
CA LYS A 377 0.47 -4.97 13.94
C LYS A 377 1.61 -3.95 13.88
N VAL A 378 2.09 -3.62 12.67
CA VAL A 378 3.26 -2.73 12.47
C VAL A 378 2.90 -1.31 12.01
N ARG A 379 1.60 -1.00 12.07
CA ARG A 379 0.95 0.14 11.42
C ARG A 379 1.49 1.52 11.84
N LEU A 380 1.59 2.45 10.87
CA LEU A 380 1.86 3.88 11.08
C LEU A 380 0.89 4.65 10.16
N ASP A 381 -0.28 5.03 10.68
CA ASP A 381 -1.29 5.75 9.90
C ASP A 381 -1.19 7.26 10.10
N VAL A 382 -0.83 7.97 9.04
CA VAL A 382 -0.86 9.44 9.03
C VAL A 382 -2.20 9.91 8.44
N ILE A 383 -3.26 9.84 9.26
CA ILE A 383 -4.61 10.23 8.82
C ILE A 383 -4.67 11.74 8.57
N PRO A 384 -4.95 12.20 7.33
CA PRO A 384 -5.05 13.62 7.01
C PRO A 384 -6.14 14.29 7.85
N ASN A 385 -5.89 15.53 8.28
CA ASN A 385 -6.85 16.35 9.04
C ASN A 385 -7.25 15.79 10.42
N SER A 386 -6.59 14.74 10.92
CA SER A 386 -6.86 14.18 12.24
C SER A 386 -6.30 15.05 13.36
N GLN A 387 -7.18 15.44 14.29
CA GLN A 387 -6.83 16.13 15.54
C GLN A 387 -6.50 15.17 16.70
N LYS A 388 -6.47 13.85 16.46
CA LYS A 388 -6.03 12.87 17.47
C LYS A 388 -4.62 13.26 17.94
N PRO A 389 -4.33 13.31 19.25
CA PRO A 389 -2.98 13.57 19.74
C PRO A 389 -1.95 12.66 19.07
N ILE A 390 -0.82 13.26 18.69
CA ILE A 390 0.40 12.53 18.31
C ILE A 390 1.17 12.32 19.61
N ASP A 391 1.33 11.06 20.03
CA ASP A 391 2.16 10.73 21.20
C ASP A 391 3.65 10.72 20.85
N GLN A 392 4.52 10.59 21.85
CA GLN A 392 5.98 10.61 21.65
C GLN A 392 6.48 9.50 20.72
N LYS A 393 5.84 8.31 20.71
CA LYS A 393 6.22 7.19 19.84
C LYS A 393 5.78 7.45 18.40
N GLU A 394 4.57 7.99 18.21
CA GLU A 394 4.10 8.44 16.89
C GLU A 394 4.99 9.57 16.35
N ALA A 395 5.35 10.55 17.17
CA ALA A 395 6.24 11.67 16.78
C ALA A 395 7.64 11.21 16.33
N ILE A 396 8.27 10.29 17.09
CA ILE A 396 9.56 9.70 16.72
C ILE A 396 9.43 8.91 15.41
N ALA A 397 8.38 8.10 15.25
CA ALA A 397 8.17 7.30 14.04
C ALA A 397 7.92 8.18 12.79
N LEU A 398 7.21 9.29 12.93
CA LEU A 398 6.99 10.27 11.86
C LEU A 398 8.31 10.93 11.43
N THR A 399 9.11 11.38 12.40
CA THR A 399 10.42 12.02 12.15
C THR A 399 11.38 11.06 11.48
N GLN A 400 11.56 9.86 12.07
CA GLN A 400 12.49 8.85 11.56
C GLN A 400 12.16 8.39 10.14
N GLU A 401 10.87 8.29 9.76
CA GLU A 401 10.52 7.92 8.38
C GLU A 401 10.83 9.04 7.37
N LEU A 402 10.71 10.32 7.72
CA LEU A 402 11.13 11.39 6.81
C LEU A 402 12.65 11.42 6.66
N GLU A 403 13.41 11.22 7.75
CA GLU A 403 14.87 11.07 7.70
C GLU A 403 15.28 9.88 6.84
N ASN A 404 14.63 8.72 7.03
CA ASN A 404 14.87 7.52 6.21
C ASN A 404 14.50 7.76 4.74
N LEU A 405 13.41 8.47 4.44
CA LEU A 405 13.00 8.76 3.07
C LEU A 405 13.97 9.75 2.38
N ILE A 406 14.43 10.79 3.09
CA ILE A 406 15.50 11.68 2.63
C ILE A 406 16.74 10.84 2.27
N GLY A 407 17.17 9.94 3.16
CA GLY A 407 18.31 9.05 2.91
C GLY A 407 18.12 8.10 1.72
N ARG A 408 16.90 7.55 1.51
CA ARG A 408 16.56 6.73 0.34
C ARG A 408 16.62 7.53 -0.97
N VAL A 409 16.14 8.78 -0.96
CA VAL A 409 16.21 9.69 -2.12
C VAL A 409 17.65 10.07 -2.43
N GLU A 410 18.47 10.36 -1.41
CA GLU A 410 19.90 10.64 -1.55
C GLU A 410 20.66 9.41 -2.13
N SER A 411 20.47 8.23 -1.55
CA SER A 411 21.09 6.97 -2.02
C SER A 411 20.70 6.62 -3.46
N ALA A 412 19.42 6.78 -3.82
CA ALA A 412 18.94 6.52 -5.18
C ALA A 412 19.59 7.46 -6.21
N ASN A 413 19.62 8.76 -5.93
CA ASN A 413 20.22 9.75 -6.82
C ASN A 413 21.74 9.58 -6.93
N LEU A 414 22.44 9.32 -5.82
CA LEU A 414 23.86 8.98 -5.82
C LEU A 414 24.17 7.80 -6.74
N THR A 415 23.39 6.72 -6.61
CA THR A 415 23.56 5.51 -7.43
C THR A 415 23.29 5.81 -8.92
N ALA A 416 22.31 6.66 -9.22
CA ALA A 416 21.99 7.06 -10.58
C ALA A 416 23.07 7.95 -11.24
N SER A 417 23.69 8.85 -10.47
CA SER A 417 24.79 9.70 -10.96
C SER A 417 26.00 8.90 -11.46
N ILE A 418 26.25 7.72 -10.88
CA ILE A 418 27.29 6.80 -11.37
C ILE A 418 27.02 6.38 -12.82
N TYR A 419 25.76 6.11 -13.17
CA TYR A 419 25.37 5.66 -14.50
C TYR A 419 25.29 6.81 -15.52
N SER A 420 24.91 8.03 -15.09
CA SER A 420 24.94 9.20 -15.98
C SER A 420 26.38 9.60 -16.36
N THR A 421 27.33 9.54 -15.41
CA THR A 421 28.75 9.79 -15.68
C THR A 421 29.36 8.76 -16.65
N ILE A 422 28.88 7.52 -16.68
CA ILE A 422 29.35 6.48 -17.62
C ILE A 422 28.84 6.74 -19.05
N ASN A 423 27.65 7.31 -19.22
CA ASN A 423 27.06 7.56 -20.54
C ASN A 423 27.57 8.86 -21.18
N ASN A 424 27.87 9.89 -20.39
CA ASN A 424 28.28 11.22 -20.88
C ASN A 424 29.80 11.32 -21.10
N GLY A 425 30.34 10.46 -21.96
CA GLY A 425 31.67 10.62 -22.55
C GLY A 425 31.71 11.82 -23.51
N ASN A 426 31.95 13.01 -22.95
CA ASN A 426 31.90 14.33 -23.58
C ASN A 426 30.51 14.81 -24.04
N ASN A 427 30.26 16.11 -23.85
CA ASN A 427 29.13 16.91 -24.37
C ASN A 427 27.72 16.65 -23.78
N ASN A 428 27.47 17.19 -22.58
CA ASN A 428 26.39 18.18 -22.31
C ASN A 428 26.30 18.56 -20.82
N LYS A 429 26.95 19.66 -20.42
CA LYS A 429 26.99 20.15 -19.02
C LYS A 429 25.87 21.15 -18.64
N GLN A 430 24.99 21.54 -19.56
CA GLN A 430 24.05 22.66 -19.33
C GLN A 430 22.66 22.27 -18.77
N GLU A 431 22.18 21.03 -18.93
CA GLU A 431 20.86 20.63 -18.39
C GLU A 431 20.94 20.03 -16.97
N THR A 432 22.02 19.29 -16.65
CA THR A 432 22.16 18.61 -15.34
C THR A 432 22.17 19.58 -14.16
N GLY A 433 22.85 20.73 -14.30
CA GLY A 433 23.00 21.72 -13.23
C GLY A 433 21.70 22.37 -12.75
N LYS A 434 20.60 22.33 -13.52
CA LYS A 434 19.27 22.76 -13.02
C LYS A 434 18.59 21.69 -12.19
N SER A 435 18.77 20.41 -12.54
CA SER A 435 18.16 19.28 -11.83
C SER A 435 18.80 19.07 -10.45
N GLU A 436 20.13 19.10 -10.37
CA GLU A 436 20.88 18.93 -9.12
C GLU A 436 20.57 20.03 -8.09
N ASN A 437 20.47 21.29 -8.55
CA ASN A 437 20.07 22.41 -7.69
C ASN A 437 18.63 22.26 -7.15
N ASN A 438 17.71 21.70 -7.93
CA ASN A 438 16.33 21.46 -7.48
C ASN A 438 16.25 20.32 -6.44
N LEU A 439 17.02 19.25 -6.63
CA LEU A 439 17.15 18.16 -5.66
C LEU A 439 17.66 18.69 -4.31
N GLN A 440 18.79 19.40 -4.29
CA GLN A 440 19.37 19.92 -3.05
C GLN A 440 18.43 20.87 -2.31
N GLN A 441 17.74 21.77 -3.03
CA GLN A 441 16.73 22.64 -2.42
C GLN A 441 15.56 21.85 -1.82
N SER A 442 15.13 20.76 -2.46
CA SER A 442 14.04 19.90 -1.98
C SER A 442 14.44 19.11 -0.73
N LEU A 443 15.69 18.60 -0.68
CA LEU A 443 16.24 17.93 0.50
C LEU A 443 16.38 18.89 1.69
N ILE A 444 16.86 20.13 1.48
CA ILE A 444 16.92 21.16 2.52
C ILE A 444 15.51 21.49 3.06
N LYS A 445 14.53 21.72 2.17
CA LYS A 445 13.13 21.97 2.55
C LYS A 445 12.56 20.82 3.40
N ALA A 446 12.84 19.57 3.04
CA ALA A 446 12.39 18.40 3.79
C ALA A 446 13.03 18.33 5.20
N ARG A 447 14.32 18.60 5.32
CA ARG A 447 15.02 18.70 6.61
C ARG A 447 14.45 19.83 7.49
N THR A 448 14.13 20.99 6.92
CA THR A 448 13.43 22.09 7.62
C THR A 448 11.99 21.70 8.03
N ALA A 449 11.29 20.92 7.21
CA ALA A 449 9.94 20.46 7.49
C ALA A 449 9.89 19.53 8.72
N ILE A 450 10.90 18.66 8.93
CA ILE A 450 11.00 17.82 10.13
C ILE A 450 11.00 18.65 11.42
N ASN A 451 11.85 19.68 11.50
CA ASN A 451 11.89 20.59 12.65
C ASN A 451 10.54 21.30 12.85
N THR A 452 9.90 21.71 11.75
CA THR A 452 8.58 22.34 11.77
C THR A 452 7.48 21.40 12.26
N ILE A 453 7.49 20.13 11.85
CA ILE A 453 6.55 19.08 12.31
C ILE A 453 6.69 18.87 13.82
N SER A 454 7.92 18.80 14.33
CA SER A 454 8.20 18.68 15.76
C SER A 454 7.64 19.86 16.57
N ALA A 455 7.84 21.09 16.10
CA ALA A 455 7.24 22.28 16.72
C ALA A 455 5.70 22.26 16.68
N LEU A 456 5.10 21.85 15.55
CA LEU A 456 3.64 21.71 15.43
C LEU A 456 3.07 20.65 16.37
N ILE A 457 3.80 19.57 16.67
CA ILE A 457 3.41 18.55 17.65
C ILE A 457 3.46 19.12 19.07
N GLN A 458 4.53 19.85 19.43
CA GLN A 458 4.65 20.53 20.74
C GLN A 458 3.52 21.55 20.95
N ASP A 459 3.19 22.33 19.92
CA ASP A 459 2.06 23.27 19.87
C ASP A 459 0.67 22.59 19.86
N LYS A 460 0.60 21.26 19.86
CA LYS A 460 -0.63 20.45 19.75
C LYS A 460 -1.43 20.68 18.45
N LYS A 461 -0.78 21.20 17.41
CA LYS A 461 -1.34 21.45 16.06
C LYS A 461 -1.30 20.16 15.20
N TYR A 462 -1.80 19.05 15.75
CA TYR A 462 -1.61 17.70 15.18
C TYR A 462 -2.11 17.54 13.74
N SER A 463 -3.23 18.16 13.38
CA SER A 463 -3.72 18.16 11.98
C SER A 463 -2.72 18.80 11.01
N GLN A 464 -2.06 19.89 11.41
CA GLN A 464 -1.09 20.59 10.56
C GLN A 464 0.21 19.80 10.46
N ALA A 465 0.66 19.18 11.57
CA ALA A 465 1.81 18.28 11.58
C ALA A 465 1.62 17.11 10.59
N ARG A 466 0.45 16.44 10.61
CA ARG A 466 0.12 15.35 9.66
C ARG A 466 0.02 15.82 8.22
N GLN A 467 -0.57 16.98 7.95
CA GLN A 467 -0.61 17.58 6.60
C GLN A 467 0.79 17.87 6.06
N LEU A 468 1.65 18.51 6.87
CA LEU A 468 3.02 18.84 6.48
C LEU A 468 3.85 17.58 6.21
N TRP A 469 3.77 16.58 7.09
CA TRP A 469 4.43 15.27 6.91
C TRP A 469 4.03 14.61 5.59
N LEU A 470 2.73 14.56 5.28
CA LEU A 470 2.22 13.98 4.04
C LEU A 470 2.71 14.75 2.80
N ARG A 471 2.71 16.09 2.86
CA ARG A 471 3.20 16.92 1.76
C ARG A 471 4.70 16.70 1.52
N THR A 472 5.51 16.78 2.56
CA THR A 472 6.96 16.55 2.47
C THR A 472 7.30 15.15 1.96
N LYS A 473 6.53 14.11 2.34
CA LYS A 473 6.67 12.78 1.77
C LYS A 473 6.39 12.74 0.26
N MET A 474 5.37 13.44 -0.22
CA MET A 474 5.06 13.51 -1.66
C MET A 474 6.13 14.31 -2.43
N GLU A 475 6.54 15.48 -1.90
CA GLU A 475 7.62 16.31 -2.46
C GLU A 475 8.94 15.52 -2.59
N LEU A 476 9.27 14.68 -1.61
CA LEU A 476 10.43 13.77 -1.65
C LEU A 476 10.28 12.64 -2.68
N TRP A 477 9.09 12.05 -2.82
CA TRP A 477 8.85 11.02 -3.83
C TRP A 477 9.05 11.53 -5.27
N GLU A 478 8.74 12.81 -5.54
CA GLU A 478 9.01 13.45 -6.84
C GLU A 478 10.51 13.59 -7.14
N GLN A 479 11.39 13.51 -6.13
CA GLN A 479 12.84 13.58 -6.28
C GLN A 479 13.51 12.22 -6.53
N PHE A 480 12.75 11.12 -6.60
CA PHE A 480 13.33 9.82 -6.96
C PHE A 480 13.71 9.77 -8.45
N PRO A 481 14.88 9.18 -8.81
CA PRO A 481 15.41 9.15 -10.18
C PRO A 481 14.72 8.09 -11.07
N VAL A 482 13.39 8.13 -11.17
CA VAL A 482 12.55 7.12 -11.87
C VAL A 482 12.67 7.14 -13.41
N ASN A 483 13.42 8.09 -13.96
CA ASN A 483 13.65 8.30 -15.39
C ASN A 483 15.07 7.90 -15.85
N GLN A 484 15.93 7.39 -14.96
CA GLN A 484 17.31 7.04 -15.26
C GLN A 484 17.73 5.73 -14.58
N LYS A 485 18.81 5.09 -15.04
CA LYS A 485 19.26 3.80 -14.50
C LYS A 485 19.75 3.95 -13.05
N VAL A 486 19.20 3.12 -12.16
CA VAL A 486 19.58 3.04 -10.73
C VAL A 486 20.07 1.64 -10.37
N ALA A 487 19.57 0.60 -11.05
CA ALA A 487 19.80 -0.78 -10.64
C ALA A 487 21.24 -1.25 -10.89
N GLN A 488 21.84 -1.77 -9.82
CA GLN A 488 23.04 -2.62 -9.86
C GLN A 488 22.65 -4.08 -10.19
N PRO A 489 23.62 -4.98 -10.48
CA PRO A 489 23.32 -6.39 -10.73
C PRO A 489 22.64 -7.05 -9.53
N GLU A 490 21.39 -7.46 -9.71
CA GLU A 490 20.50 -7.92 -8.64
C GLU A 490 19.50 -8.97 -9.18
N ILE A 491 18.89 -9.73 -8.28
CA ILE A 491 17.78 -10.63 -8.59
C ILE A 491 16.52 -9.77 -8.76
N ARG A 492 15.92 -9.80 -9.96
CA ARG A 492 14.71 -9.04 -10.29
C ARG A 492 13.63 -10.06 -10.62
N ALA A 493 12.96 -10.55 -9.58
CA ALA A 493 12.02 -11.66 -9.68
C ALA A 493 10.55 -11.22 -9.67
N VAL A 494 9.67 -12.07 -10.20
CA VAL A 494 8.21 -11.91 -10.15
C VAL A 494 7.55 -13.27 -9.96
N TRP A 495 6.49 -13.35 -9.15
CA TRP A 495 5.58 -14.49 -9.16
C TRP A 495 4.55 -14.30 -10.29
N LEU A 496 4.56 -15.22 -11.24
CA LEU A 496 3.61 -15.26 -12.35
C LEU A 496 2.52 -16.27 -11.97
N ASP A 497 1.41 -15.73 -11.48
CA ASP A 497 0.29 -16.45 -10.89
C ASP A 497 -0.57 -17.20 -11.93
N ARG A 498 -1.29 -18.23 -11.47
CA ARG A 498 -2.16 -19.05 -12.31
C ARG A 498 -3.31 -18.26 -12.95
N GLY A 499 -3.74 -17.13 -12.37
CA GLY A 499 -4.71 -16.24 -13.01
C GLY A 499 -4.15 -15.61 -14.30
N THR A 500 -2.93 -15.10 -14.22
CA THR A 500 -2.14 -14.59 -15.34
C THR A 500 -1.86 -15.68 -16.38
N ILE A 501 -1.51 -16.91 -15.97
CA ILE A 501 -1.29 -18.06 -16.90
C ILE A 501 -2.57 -18.43 -17.65
N VAL A 502 -3.70 -18.58 -16.95
CA VAL A 502 -4.99 -18.91 -17.56
C VAL A 502 -5.45 -17.81 -18.52
N LYS A 503 -5.28 -16.54 -18.13
CA LYS A 503 -5.61 -15.39 -18.97
C LYS A 503 -4.74 -15.29 -20.24
N ALA A 504 -3.50 -15.77 -20.19
CA ALA A 504 -2.62 -15.85 -21.36
C ALA A 504 -3.16 -16.82 -22.43
N GLY A 505 -3.84 -17.90 -22.01
CA GLY A 505 -4.57 -18.85 -22.85
C GLY A 505 -3.73 -19.76 -23.75
N ASN A 506 -2.55 -19.32 -24.21
CA ASN A 506 -1.62 -20.05 -25.08
C ASN A 506 -0.20 -19.45 -25.02
N GLU A 507 0.74 -20.06 -25.77
CA GLU A 507 2.14 -19.58 -25.85
C GLU A 507 2.26 -18.13 -26.34
N ALA A 508 1.41 -17.66 -27.27
CA ALA A 508 1.51 -16.31 -27.82
C ALA A 508 1.09 -15.24 -26.81
N GLY A 509 -0.02 -15.45 -26.07
CA GLY A 509 -0.39 -14.57 -24.97
C GLY A 509 0.63 -14.60 -23.84
N LEU A 510 1.25 -15.75 -23.59
CA LEU A 510 2.32 -15.88 -22.60
C LEU A 510 3.59 -15.15 -23.05
N LYS A 511 3.92 -15.18 -24.35
CA LYS A 511 5.04 -14.46 -24.96
C LYS A 511 4.94 -12.95 -24.70
N GLU A 512 3.76 -12.35 -24.85
CA GLU A 512 3.54 -10.92 -24.57
C GLU A 512 3.86 -10.55 -23.11
N ILE A 513 3.46 -11.40 -22.16
CA ILE A 513 3.76 -11.22 -20.73
C ILE A 513 5.28 -11.29 -20.50
N PHE A 514 5.95 -12.31 -21.05
CA PHE A 514 7.41 -12.45 -20.93
C PHE A 514 8.18 -11.30 -21.61
N ASP A 515 7.70 -10.78 -22.75
CA ASP A 515 8.27 -9.60 -23.41
C ASP A 515 8.19 -8.35 -22.51
N ARG A 516 7.03 -8.07 -21.91
CA ARG A 516 6.85 -6.95 -20.98
C ARG A 516 7.74 -7.07 -19.75
N LEU A 517 7.83 -8.26 -19.15
CA LEU A 517 8.68 -8.51 -17.99
C LEU A 517 10.17 -8.35 -18.32
N ALA A 518 10.64 -8.91 -19.44
CA ALA A 518 12.03 -8.80 -19.88
C ALA A 518 12.43 -7.35 -20.22
N LYS A 519 11.52 -6.57 -20.84
CA LYS A 519 11.71 -5.14 -21.12
C LYS A 519 11.87 -4.34 -19.82
N ALA A 520 11.04 -4.64 -18.82
CA ALA A 520 11.11 -4.11 -17.46
C ALA A 520 12.33 -4.62 -16.66
N GLY A 521 13.24 -5.38 -17.27
CA GLY A 521 14.47 -5.85 -16.63
C GLY A 521 14.31 -7.01 -15.64
N ILE A 522 13.11 -7.61 -15.55
CA ILE A 522 12.91 -8.84 -14.76
C ILE A 522 13.79 -9.95 -15.35
N ASN A 523 14.51 -10.67 -14.49
CA ASN A 523 15.49 -11.69 -14.87
C ASN A 523 15.21 -13.07 -14.25
N THR A 524 14.19 -13.19 -13.40
CA THR A 524 13.75 -14.46 -12.79
C THR A 524 12.22 -14.51 -12.72
N VAL A 525 11.60 -15.64 -13.05
CA VAL A 525 10.16 -15.85 -12.92
C VAL A 525 9.88 -17.06 -12.03
N PHE A 526 9.09 -16.87 -10.98
CA PHE A 526 8.47 -17.94 -10.21
C PHE A 526 7.11 -18.26 -10.86
N LEU A 527 7.08 -19.24 -11.77
CA LEU A 527 5.87 -19.60 -12.53
C LEU A 527 4.99 -20.54 -11.71
N GLU A 528 3.74 -20.18 -11.42
CA GLU A 528 2.84 -21.02 -10.61
C GLU A 528 2.52 -22.35 -11.31
N THR A 529 3.31 -23.36 -10.98
CA THR A 529 3.41 -24.64 -11.70
C THR A 529 2.50 -25.69 -11.09
N VAL A 530 2.36 -25.70 -9.76
CA VAL A 530 1.42 -26.56 -9.02
C VAL A 530 0.66 -25.70 -8.00
N ASN A 531 -0.65 -25.56 -8.17
CA ASN A 531 -1.55 -24.78 -7.33
C ASN A 531 -2.73 -25.65 -6.88
N ALA A 532 -3.01 -25.74 -5.57
CA ALA A 532 -4.11 -26.55 -5.03
C ALA A 532 -4.15 -27.98 -5.62
N SER A 533 -3.00 -28.66 -5.57
CA SER A 533 -2.73 -29.99 -6.15
C SER A 533 -2.89 -30.16 -7.67
N TYR A 534 -3.22 -29.11 -8.42
CA TYR A 534 -3.27 -29.15 -9.88
C TYR A 534 -1.95 -28.65 -10.48
N PRO A 535 -1.18 -29.48 -11.22
CA PRO A 535 -0.17 -28.96 -12.13
C PRO A 535 -0.81 -28.19 -13.29
N ILE A 536 -0.12 -27.17 -13.80
CA ILE A 536 -0.52 -26.48 -15.03
C ILE A 536 -0.18 -27.29 -16.29
N TYR A 537 0.67 -28.31 -16.18
CA TYR A 537 1.21 -29.12 -17.27
C TYR A 537 0.64 -30.55 -17.24
N PRO A 538 0.69 -31.31 -18.37
CA PRO A 538 0.31 -32.72 -18.39
C PRO A 538 1.33 -33.58 -17.63
N SER A 539 0.99 -33.92 -16.39
CA SER A 539 1.75 -34.76 -15.47
C SER A 539 1.36 -36.23 -15.59
N LYS A 540 2.31 -37.14 -15.39
CA LYS A 540 2.07 -38.58 -15.20
C LYS A 540 1.94 -38.97 -13.72
N ILE A 541 2.24 -38.05 -12.80
CA ILE A 541 2.28 -38.28 -11.35
C ILE A 541 1.02 -37.72 -10.67
N ALA A 542 0.62 -36.49 -11.00
CA ALA A 542 -0.56 -35.86 -10.43
C ALA A 542 -1.86 -36.45 -11.02
N PRO A 543 -2.94 -36.64 -10.24
CA PRO A 543 -4.17 -37.27 -10.74
C PRO A 543 -4.90 -36.48 -11.84
N GLN A 544 -4.71 -35.15 -11.90
CA GLN A 544 -5.45 -34.28 -12.82
C GLN A 544 -4.69 -32.97 -13.09
N GLN A 545 -4.57 -32.55 -14.35
CA GLN A 545 -4.11 -31.20 -14.74
C GLN A 545 -5.15 -30.13 -14.33
N ASN A 546 -4.74 -28.88 -14.13
CA ASN A 546 -5.66 -27.79 -13.82
C ASN A 546 -6.73 -27.63 -14.92
N PRO A 547 -8.04 -27.73 -14.61
CA PRO A 547 -9.10 -27.74 -15.64
C PRO A 547 -9.28 -26.42 -16.39
N LEU A 548 -8.63 -25.34 -15.92
CA LEU A 548 -8.56 -24.05 -16.62
C LEU A 548 -7.48 -24.01 -17.72
N ILE A 549 -6.63 -25.03 -17.81
CA ILE A 549 -5.60 -25.19 -18.85
C ILE A 549 -6.05 -26.28 -19.81
N GLN A 550 -6.39 -25.90 -21.05
CA GLN A 550 -6.97 -26.80 -22.05
C GLN A 550 -6.05 -26.94 -23.26
N ASN A 551 -5.62 -28.16 -23.55
CA ASN A 551 -4.89 -28.52 -24.78
C ASN A 551 -3.52 -27.82 -24.99
N TRP A 552 -2.84 -27.40 -23.93
CA TRP A 552 -1.45 -26.91 -24.00
C TRP A 552 -0.63 -27.22 -22.74
N ASP A 553 0.69 -27.05 -22.84
CA ASP A 553 1.67 -27.16 -21.75
C ASP A 553 2.28 -25.77 -21.47
N PRO A 554 1.76 -25.01 -20.48
CA PRO A 554 2.27 -23.68 -20.16
C PRO A 554 3.67 -23.71 -19.57
N LEU A 555 4.10 -24.80 -18.93
CA LEU A 555 5.44 -24.90 -18.33
C LEU A 555 6.50 -25.06 -19.43
N ALA A 556 6.25 -25.92 -20.43
CA ALA A 556 7.10 -26.03 -21.62
C ALA A 556 7.24 -24.69 -22.34
N SER A 557 6.11 -24.03 -22.61
CA SER A 557 6.09 -22.70 -23.24
C SER A 557 6.82 -21.66 -22.41
N ALA A 558 6.60 -21.60 -21.09
CA ALA A 558 7.23 -20.61 -20.23
C ALA A 558 8.76 -20.78 -20.14
N VAL A 559 9.27 -22.02 -20.03
CA VAL A 559 10.73 -22.30 -20.00
C VAL A 559 11.39 -21.80 -21.28
N LYS A 560 10.82 -22.17 -22.44
CA LYS A 560 11.25 -21.70 -23.77
C LYS A 560 11.28 -20.16 -23.84
N LEU A 561 10.19 -19.51 -23.42
CA LEU A 561 10.05 -18.05 -23.48
C LEU A 561 10.99 -17.30 -22.51
N ALA A 562 11.23 -17.85 -21.31
CA ALA A 562 12.18 -17.28 -20.35
C ALA A 562 13.61 -17.34 -20.91
N HIS A 563 14.04 -18.50 -21.37
CA HIS A 563 15.40 -18.74 -21.88
C HIS A 563 15.70 -17.91 -23.13
N GLN A 564 14.74 -17.77 -24.05
CA GLN A 564 14.85 -16.86 -25.21
C GLN A 564 15.12 -15.39 -24.84
N ARG A 565 14.80 -14.96 -23.61
CA ARG A 565 14.99 -13.57 -23.13
C ARG A 565 16.18 -13.42 -22.18
N GLY A 566 16.87 -14.52 -21.87
CA GLY A 566 17.93 -14.59 -20.86
C GLY A 566 17.39 -14.45 -19.43
N MET A 567 16.19 -14.95 -19.17
CA MET A 567 15.56 -14.99 -17.84
C MET A 567 15.62 -16.41 -17.29
N GLU A 568 15.81 -16.55 -15.97
CA GLU A 568 15.62 -17.82 -15.27
C GLU A 568 14.14 -18.12 -15.07
N LEU A 569 13.74 -19.39 -15.23
CA LEU A 569 12.42 -19.86 -14.80
C LEU A 569 12.54 -20.88 -13.66
N HIS A 570 11.91 -20.55 -12.55
CA HIS A 570 11.81 -21.40 -11.37
C HIS A 570 10.35 -21.88 -11.25
N ALA A 571 10.14 -23.20 -11.21
CA ALA A 571 8.80 -23.76 -11.07
C ALA A 571 8.28 -23.56 -9.63
N TRP A 572 7.23 -22.76 -9.45
CA TRP A 572 6.60 -22.52 -8.16
C TRP A 572 5.58 -23.60 -7.85
N VAL A 573 5.78 -24.31 -6.74
CA VAL A 573 4.97 -25.44 -6.31
C VAL A 573 4.43 -25.22 -4.90
N TRP A 574 3.13 -25.45 -4.72
CA TRP A 574 2.53 -25.58 -3.40
C TRP A 574 2.90 -26.95 -2.83
N VAL A 575 3.59 -26.99 -1.69
CA VAL A 575 4.11 -28.23 -1.11
C VAL A 575 3.02 -28.99 -0.34
N PHE A 576 2.59 -28.48 0.81
CA PHE A 576 1.63 -29.19 1.67
C PHE A 576 0.20 -28.65 1.57
N ALA A 577 -0.06 -27.51 0.94
CA ALA A 577 -1.42 -27.00 0.73
C ALA A 577 -2.09 -27.71 -0.47
N ALA A 578 -3.08 -28.56 -0.18
CA ALA A 578 -3.64 -29.51 -1.16
C ALA A 578 -4.81 -28.95 -1.98
N GLY A 579 -5.62 -28.07 -1.40
CA GLY A 579 -6.86 -27.57 -2.02
C GLY A 579 -7.08 -26.09 -1.76
N ASN A 580 -8.14 -25.50 -2.32
CA ASN A 580 -8.47 -24.10 -2.11
C ASN A 580 -9.95 -23.81 -2.42
N LEU A 581 -10.72 -23.39 -1.42
CA LEU A 581 -12.16 -23.08 -1.57
C LEU A 581 -12.43 -22.07 -2.70
N ARG A 582 -11.57 -21.05 -2.86
CA ARG A 582 -11.70 -20.05 -3.93
C ARG A 582 -11.34 -20.64 -5.30
N HIS A 583 -10.49 -21.66 -5.37
CA HIS A 583 -10.25 -22.33 -6.65
C HIS A 583 -11.48 -23.12 -7.09
N ASN A 584 -12.14 -23.81 -6.15
CA ASN A 584 -13.35 -24.59 -6.40
C ASN A 584 -14.46 -23.73 -7.00
N GLU A 585 -14.68 -22.53 -6.44
CA GLU A 585 -15.61 -21.53 -6.97
C GLU A 585 -15.29 -21.14 -8.43
N ILE A 586 -14.01 -20.86 -8.74
CA ILE A 586 -13.56 -20.47 -10.09
C ILE A 586 -13.77 -21.60 -11.12
N ILE A 587 -13.64 -22.87 -10.72
CA ILE A 587 -13.79 -24.03 -11.62
C ILE A 587 -15.19 -24.66 -11.57
N GLY A 588 -16.13 -24.07 -10.82
CA GLY A 588 -17.52 -24.53 -10.75
C GLY A 588 -17.74 -25.88 -10.06
N VAL A 589 -16.82 -26.32 -9.19
CA VAL A 589 -16.98 -27.56 -8.41
C VAL A 589 -17.49 -27.29 -6.99
N ASN A 590 -17.92 -28.36 -6.30
CA ASN A 590 -18.41 -28.28 -4.92
C ASN A 590 -17.40 -27.56 -4.00
N SER A 591 -17.88 -26.63 -3.17
CA SER A 591 -17.04 -25.86 -2.24
C SER A 591 -16.17 -26.76 -1.35
N ASN A 592 -16.71 -27.91 -0.92
CA ASN A 592 -16.06 -28.84 0.00
C ASN A 592 -15.06 -29.78 -0.68
N TYR A 593 -14.87 -29.68 -2.00
CA TYR A 593 -13.90 -30.48 -2.73
C TYR A 593 -12.46 -30.18 -2.26
N LEU A 594 -11.72 -31.22 -1.89
CA LEU A 594 -10.42 -31.06 -1.22
C LEU A 594 -9.23 -30.92 -2.20
N GLY A 595 -9.47 -30.95 -3.50
CA GLY A 595 -8.46 -31.03 -4.55
C GLY A 595 -8.21 -32.48 -5.02
N PRO A 596 -7.61 -32.68 -6.20
CA PRO A 596 -7.50 -33.99 -6.85
C PRO A 596 -6.70 -35.01 -6.05
N VAL A 597 -5.63 -34.58 -5.38
CA VAL A 597 -4.76 -35.48 -4.59
C VAL A 597 -5.47 -36.02 -3.35
N LEU A 598 -6.20 -35.17 -2.61
CA LEU A 598 -6.96 -35.60 -1.42
C LEU A 598 -8.27 -36.31 -1.77
N ALA A 599 -8.85 -36.04 -2.94
CA ALA A 599 -9.98 -36.81 -3.45
C ALA A 599 -9.55 -38.25 -3.81
N ALA A 600 -8.36 -38.43 -4.40
CA ALA A 600 -7.79 -39.74 -4.70
C ALA A 600 -7.21 -40.45 -3.47
N ASN A 601 -6.67 -39.70 -2.49
CA ASN A 601 -6.00 -40.24 -1.29
C ASN A 601 -6.48 -39.53 0.00
N PRO A 602 -7.67 -39.86 0.53
CA PRO A 602 -8.21 -39.20 1.72
C PRO A 602 -7.32 -39.34 2.97
N GLU A 603 -6.67 -40.50 3.15
CA GLU A 603 -5.75 -40.81 4.27
C GLU A 603 -4.48 -39.95 4.30
N TRP A 604 -4.22 -39.15 3.25
CA TRP A 604 -3.11 -38.20 3.18
C TRP A 604 -3.46 -36.83 3.81
N ALA A 605 -4.73 -36.62 4.19
CA ALA A 605 -5.20 -35.40 4.79
C ALA A 605 -4.60 -35.14 6.17
N ASN A 606 -4.51 -33.86 6.50
CA ASN A 606 -4.13 -33.36 7.81
C ASN A 606 -5.33 -32.67 8.48
N TYR A 607 -5.27 -32.56 9.81
CA TYR A 607 -6.43 -32.20 10.64
C TYR A 607 -6.06 -31.25 11.78
N ASP A 608 -7.05 -30.51 12.28
CA ASP A 608 -7.01 -29.91 13.62
C ASP A 608 -7.25 -30.97 14.72
N ASN A 609 -7.11 -30.58 15.98
CA ASN A 609 -7.34 -31.47 17.13
C ASN A 609 -8.82 -31.85 17.36
N LYS A 610 -9.71 -31.49 16.45
CA LYS A 610 -11.16 -31.80 16.45
C LYS A 610 -11.59 -32.58 15.21
N GLY A 611 -10.66 -32.95 14.33
CA GLY A 611 -10.95 -33.68 13.10
C GLY A 611 -11.40 -32.81 11.92
N ASN A 612 -11.25 -31.48 11.96
CA ASN A 612 -11.53 -30.63 10.81
C ASN A 612 -10.35 -30.65 9.83
N ILE A 613 -10.61 -31.01 8.57
CA ILE A 613 -9.59 -31.04 7.50
C ILE A 613 -9.15 -29.62 7.12
N ILE A 614 -10.09 -28.67 7.05
CA ILE A 614 -9.77 -27.25 6.80
C ILE A 614 -9.67 -26.53 8.15
N PRO A 615 -8.54 -25.88 8.48
CA PRO A 615 -8.39 -25.18 9.74
C PRO A 615 -9.40 -24.04 9.88
N ILE A 616 -9.94 -23.85 11.09
CA ILE A 616 -10.88 -22.77 11.40
C ILE A 616 -10.30 -21.41 11.01
N GLY A 617 -11.04 -20.67 10.18
CA GLY A 617 -10.61 -19.34 9.67
C GLY A 617 -9.60 -19.39 8.52
N GLN A 618 -9.41 -20.54 7.86
CA GLN A 618 -8.59 -20.69 6.65
C GLN A 618 -9.39 -21.37 5.51
N THR A 619 -8.80 -21.42 4.32
CA THR A 619 -9.49 -21.80 3.06
C THR A 619 -8.86 -22.98 2.32
N LYS A 620 -7.94 -23.70 2.96
CA LYS A 620 -7.10 -24.72 2.32
C LYS A 620 -6.95 -25.94 3.23
N PRO A 621 -7.27 -27.16 2.77
CA PRO A 621 -6.81 -28.38 3.41
C PRO A 621 -5.31 -28.57 3.15
N PHE A 622 -4.64 -29.30 4.03
CA PHE A 622 -3.22 -29.62 3.90
C PHE A 622 -3.00 -31.14 3.89
N LEU A 623 -1.94 -31.58 3.20
CA LEU A 623 -1.38 -32.92 3.30
C LEU A 623 -0.65 -33.07 4.65
N ASP A 624 -0.50 -34.30 5.15
CA ASP A 624 0.31 -34.58 6.33
C ASP A 624 1.82 -34.68 6.00
N PRO A 625 2.69 -33.76 6.47
CA PRO A 625 4.14 -33.83 6.23
C PRO A 625 4.83 -35.06 6.82
N ALA A 626 4.20 -35.72 7.79
CA ALA A 626 4.70 -36.96 8.39
C ALA A 626 4.39 -38.21 7.55
N ASN A 627 3.43 -38.13 6.62
CA ASN A 627 3.01 -39.28 5.82
C ASN A 627 4.06 -39.62 4.74
N PRO A 628 4.65 -40.83 4.72
CA PRO A 628 5.71 -41.18 3.78
C PRO A 628 5.22 -41.22 2.32
N GLN A 629 3.97 -41.62 2.07
CA GLN A 629 3.39 -41.66 0.71
C GLN A 629 3.20 -40.25 0.14
N VAL A 630 2.80 -39.28 0.98
CA VAL A 630 2.75 -37.85 0.62
C VAL A 630 4.14 -37.36 0.19
N ARG A 631 5.17 -37.68 0.96
CA ARG A 631 6.55 -37.27 0.66
C ARG A 631 7.04 -37.88 -0.65
N GLU A 632 6.81 -39.18 -0.84
CA GLU A 632 7.16 -39.90 -2.08
C GLU A 632 6.43 -39.33 -3.30
N TYR A 633 5.12 -39.05 -3.20
CA TYR A 633 4.34 -38.41 -4.25
C TYR A 633 4.91 -37.03 -4.64
N LEU A 634 5.17 -36.17 -3.66
CA LEU A 634 5.72 -34.83 -3.91
C LEU A 634 7.14 -34.90 -4.50
N LEU A 635 7.99 -35.81 -4.02
CA LEU A 635 9.33 -36.03 -4.57
C LEU A 635 9.27 -36.49 -6.03
N LYS A 636 8.41 -37.46 -6.38
CA LYS A 636 8.20 -37.90 -7.77
C LYS A 636 7.67 -36.77 -8.67
N LEU A 637 6.75 -35.95 -8.17
CA LEU A 637 6.21 -34.80 -8.90
C LEU A 637 7.29 -33.74 -9.17
N TYR A 638 8.18 -33.48 -8.20
CA TYR A 638 9.29 -32.53 -8.39
C TYR A 638 10.39 -33.09 -9.28
N GLU A 639 10.65 -34.40 -9.22
CA GLU A 639 11.54 -35.08 -10.16
C GLU A 639 10.99 -34.99 -11.58
N GLU A 640 9.68 -35.22 -11.80
CA GLU A 640 9.06 -35.04 -13.12
C GLU A 640 9.26 -33.61 -13.64
N ILE A 641 9.03 -32.58 -12.82
CA ILE A 641 9.26 -31.18 -13.20
C ILE A 641 10.72 -30.94 -13.62
N VAL A 642 11.68 -31.38 -12.81
CA VAL A 642 13.11 -31.07 -12.99
C VAL A 642 13.78 -31.92 -14.08
N THR A 643 13.26 -33.10 -14.39
CA THR A 643 13.80 -33.99 -15.44
C THR A 643 13.11 -33.79 -16.80
N LYS A 644 11.80 -33.49 -16.83
CA LYS A 644 11.05 -33.27 -18.08
C LYS A 644 11.25 -31.85 -18.63
N TYR A 645 11.47 -30.86 -17.77
CA TYR A 645 11.59 -29.45 -18.17
C TYR A 645 12.94 -28.87 -17.74
N LYS A 646 13.52 -28.02 -18.60
CA LYS A 646 14.78 -27.30 -18.32
C LYS A 646 14.57 -26.11 -17.38
N VAL A 647 13.98 -26.34 -16.21
CA VAL A 647 13.81 -25.31 -15.17
C VAL A 647 15.15 -24.95 -14.51
N ASP A 648 15.34 -23.67 -14.22
CA ASP A 648 16.54 -23.16 -13.56
C ASP A 648 16.54 -23.41 -12.04
N GLY A 649 15.34 -23.58 -11.48
CA GLY A 649 15.12 -23.86 -10.07
C GLY A 649 13.71 -24.36 -9.74
N LEU A 650 13.51 -24.73 -8.49
CA LEU A 650 12.21 -25.03 -7.89
C LEU A 650 11.95 -24.04 -6.75
N HIS A 651 10.73 -23.50 -6.70
CA HIS A 651 10.30 -22.51 -5.70
C HIS A 651 9.21 -23.10 -4.81
N LEU A 652 9.57 -23.42 -3.57
CA LEU A 652 8.73 -24.06 -2.58
C LEU A 652 7.84 -23.03 -1.87
N ASP A 653 6.53 -23.13 -2.04
CA ASP A 653 5.53 -22.37 -1.29
C ASP A 653 4.64 -23.32 -0.48
N TYR A 654 4.01 -22.82 0.58
CA TYR A 654 3.29 -23.64 1.56
C TYR A 654 4.14 -24.80 2.13
N ILE A 655 5.47 -24.64 2.18
CA ILE A 655 6.42 -25.49 2.89
C ILE A 655 6.36 -25.22 4.42
N ARG A 656 5.22 -25.56 5.01
CA ARG A 656 4.81 -25.25 6.39
C ARG A 656 3.47 -25.89 6.73
N TYR A 657 3.10 -25.86 8.01
CA TYR A 657 1.71 -26.06 8.44
C TYR A 657 0.86 -24.79 8.20
N PRO A 658 -0.48 -24.87 8.20
CA PRO A 658 -1.36 -23.70 8.24
C PRO A 658 -1.12 -22.83 9.49
N PHE A 659 -1.67 -21.61 9.47
CA PHE A 659 -1.58 -20.72 10.63
C PHE A 659 -2.28 -21.33 11.84
N GLN A 660 -1.61 -21.28 12.97
CA GLN A 660 -2.10 -21.75 14.25
C GLN A 660 -2.07 -20.64 15.30
N ASP A 661 -2.97 -20.76 16.26
CA ASP A 661 -2.96 -20.01 17.51
C ASP A 661 -3.38 -20.97 18.64
N PRO A 662 -2.41 -21.66 19.28
CA PRO A 662 -2.71 -22.62 20.34
C PRO A 662 -3.44 -22.00 21.54
N LEU A 663 -3.29 -20.69 21.79
CA LEU A 663 -3.98 -20.00 22.89
C LEU A 663 -5.48 -19.80 22.59
N LEU A 664 -5.86 -19.77 21.32
CA LEU A 664 -7.25 -19.72 20.85
C LEU A 664 -7.81 -21.10 20.47
N GLY A 665 -7.11 -22.19 20.83
CA GLY A 665 -7.50 -23.56 20.48
C GLY A 665 -7.43 -23.85 18.98
N ARG A 666 -6.67 -23.06 18.20
CA ARG A 666 -6.47 -23.24 16.75
C ARG A 666 -5.16 -23.98 16.53
N THR A 667 -5.16 -25.29 16.71
CA THR A 667 -3.99 -26.16 16.50
C THR A 667 -4.19 -27.02 15.26
N TYR A 668 -3.11 -27.51 14.64
CA TYR A 668 -3.19 -28.32 13.42
C TYR A 668 -1.99 -29.24 13.29
N GLY A 669 -2.11 -30.30 12.50
CA GLY A 669 -1.05 -31.29 12.31
C GLY A 669 -1.39 -32.68 12.86
N TYR A 670 -2.67 -32.97 13.09
CA TYR A 670 -3.17 -34.21 13.68
C TYR A 670 -3.51 -35.28 12.64
N GLY A 671 -2.83 -35.24 11.49
CA GLY A 671 -2.80 -36.32 10.50
C GLY A 671 -2.43 -37.65 11.14
N LYS A 672 -2.96 -38.73 10.56
CA LYS A 672 -2.82 -40.10 11.10
C LYS A 672 -1.36 -40.50 11.27
N ALA A 673 -0.55 -40.33 10.24
CA ALA A 673 0.87 -40.64 10.26
C ALA A 673 1.64 -39.78 11.30
N ALA A 674 1.32 -38.49 11.42
CA ALA A 674 1.92 -37.62 12.44
C ALA A 674 1.59 -38.06 13.88
N ARG A 675 0.35 -38.47 14.13
CA ARG A 675 -0.09 -38.97 15.45
C ARG A 675 0.57 -40.30 15.80
N GLU A 676 0.48 -41.28 14.90
CA GLU A 676 1.04 -42.63 15.10
C GLU A 676 2.55 -42.55 15.35
N LYS A 677 3.28 -41.77 14.54
CA LYS A 677 4.74 -41.61 14.67
C LYS A 677 5.13 -40.88 15.96
N PHE A 678 4.43 -39.81 16.35
CA PHE A 678 4.71 -39.13 17.62
C PHE A 678 4.39 -40.01 18.83
N GLN A 679 3.34 -40.82 18.76
CA GLN A 679 3.01 -41.80 19.80
C GLN A 679 4.07 -42.90 19.90
N GLN A 680 4.62 -43.38 18.78
CA GLN A 680 5.75 -44.33 18.77
C GLN A 680 7.02 -43.71 19.37
N GLU A 681 7.33 -42.44 19.06
CA GLU A 681 8.52 -41.74 19.56
C GLU A 681 8.43 -41.32 21.04
N THR A 682 7.22 -41.17 21.60
CA THR A 682 7.02 -40.56 22.94
C THR A 682 6.13 -41.34 23.92
N GLY A 683 5.43 -42.37 23.46
CA GLY A 683 4.39 -43.08 24.21
C GLY A 683 3.06 -42.34 24.34
N ILE A 684 2.91 -41.15 23.75
CA ILE A 684 1.76 -40.25 23.96
C ILE A 684 1.14 -39.85 22.61
N ASP A 685 -0.17 -40.11 22.43
CA ASP A 685 -0.94 -39.53 21.31
C ASP A 685 -1.07 -38.01 21.50
N PRO A 686 -0.72 -37.17 20.51
CA PRO A 686 -0.76 -35.72 20.69
C PRO A 686 -2.18 -35.14 20.82
N LEU A 687 -3.26 -35.92 20.60
CA LEU A 687 -4.61 -35.50 21.01
C LEU A 687 -4.78 -35.42 22.53
N ASN A 688 -3.99 -36.18 23.30
CA ASN A 688 -4.08 -36.24 24.75
C ASN A 688 -3.23 -35.16 25.46
N ILE A 689 -2.66 -34.20 24.70
CA ILE A 689 -1.84 -33.11 25.24
C ILE A 689 -2.42 -31.73 24.95
N SER A 690 -2.14 -30.79 25.84
CA SER A 690 -2.60 -29.39 25.77
C SER A 690 -1.44 -28.41 25.61
N PRO A 691 -1.62 -27.26 24.91
CA PRO A 691 -0.64 -26.17 24.87
C PRO A 691 -0.21 -25.63 26.25
N THR A 692 -0.97 -25.89 27.31
CA THR A 692 -0.58 -25.55 28.69
C THR A 692 0.49 -26.49 29.26
N GLN A 693 0.58 -27.73 28.79
CA GLN A 693 1.59 -28.72 29.19
C GLN A 693 2.91 -28.48 28.43
N ARG A 694 3.55 -27.34 28.73
CA ARG A 694 4.68 -26.79 27.96
C ARG A 694 5.75 -27.80 27.51
N PRO A 695 6.27 -28.73 28.35
CA PRO A 695 7.35 -29.62 27.94
C PRO A 695 6.96 -30.60 26.82
N ILE A 696 5.80 -31.25 26.92
CA ILE A 696 5.33 -32.19 25.88
C ILE A 696 4.78 -31.45 24.66
N TRP A 697 4.17 -30.26 24.85
CA TRP A 697 3.78 -29.40 23.73
C TRP A 697 4.98 -28.93 22.90
N GLN A 698 6.10 -28.58 23.55
CA GLN A 698 7.34 -28.23 22.86
C GLN A 698 7.92 -29.42 22.07
N LYS A 699 7.85 -30.65 22.61
CA LYS A 699 8.20 -31.86 21.84
C LYS A 699 7.30 -32.02 20.60
N TRP A 700 6.00 -31.79 20.70
CA TRP A 700 5.08 -31.85 19.56
C TRP A 700 5.33 -30.77 18.49
N THR A 701 5.63 -29.54 18.91
CA THR A 701 6.05 -28.46 18.00
C THR A 701 7.40 -28.78 17.33
N ALA A 702 8.37 -29.33 18.08
CA ALA A 702 9.66 -29.75 17.54
C ALA A 702 9.51 -30.91 16.54
N PHE A 703 8.69 -31.93 16.85
CA PHE A 703 8.40 -33.05 15.96
C PHE A 703 7.84 -32.58 14.60
N ARG A 704 6.80 -31.73 14.63
CA ARG A 704 6.20 -31.17 13.41
C ARG A 704 7.18 -30.30 12.62
N THR A 705 8.00 -29.51 13.31
CA THR A 705 9.09 -28.74 12.68
C THR A 705 10.10 -29.66 12.00
N ALA A 706 10.49 -30.76 12.64
CA ALA A 706 11.40 -31.75 12.07
C ALA A 706 10.83 -32.45 10.82
N GLN A 707 9.50 -32.61 10.69
CA GLN A 707 8.91 -33.16 9.47
C GLN A 707 9.06 -32.21 8.27
N ILE A 708 8.97 -30.89 8.49
CA ILE A 708 9.23 -29.89 7.45
C ILE A 708 10.74 -29.80 7.15
N ASP A 709 11.58 -29.71 8.20
CA ASP A 709 13.04 -29.56 8.05
C ASP A 709 13.70 -30.75 7.36
N SER A 710 13.22 -31.97 7.63
CA SER A 710 13.67 -33.17 6.90
C SER A 710 13.21 -33.16 5.45
N PHE A 711 11.97 -32.76 5.17
CA PHE A 711 11.43 -32.77 3.80
C PHE A 711 12.16 -31.76 2.90
N VAL A 712 12.50 -30.58 3.41
CA VAL A 712 13.33 -29.61 2.67
C VAL A 712 14.70 -30.18 2.31
N SER A 713 15.29 -30.97 3.21
CA SER A 713 16.58 -31.63 2.94
C SER A 713 16.46 -32.81 1.98
N GLU A 714 15.41 -33.63 2.09
CA GLU A 714 15.09 -34.69 1.11
C GLU A 714 14.91 -34.12 -0.31
N VAL A 715 14.12 -33.05 -0.45
CA VAL A 715 13.94 -32.34 -1.73
C VAL A 715 15.27 -31.79 -2.25
N SER A 716 16.12 -31.24 -1.37
CA SER A 716 17.44 -30.74 -1.75
C SER A 716 18.38 -31.82 -2.24
N GLN A 717 18.53 -32.91 -1.47
CA GLN A 717 19.41 -34.02 -1.80
C GLN A 717 18.96 -34.72 -3.09
N MET A 718 17.66 -35.05 -3.18
CA MET A 718 17.08 -35.73 -4.34
C MET A 718 17.23 -34.88 -5.60
N LEU A 719 16.77 -33.63 -5.62
CA LEU A 719 16.80 -32.82 -6.84
C LEU A 719 18.22 -32.42 -7.27
N ARG A 720 19.15 -32.21 -6.34
CA ARG A 720 20.55 -31.94 -6.68
C ARG A 720 21.28 -33.19 -7.20
N SER A 721 20.84 -34.40 -6.83
CA SER A 721 21.35 -35.64 -7.46
C SER A 721 20.97 -35.73 -8.94
N LYS A 722 19.80 -35.20 -9.33
CA LYS A 722 19.33 -35.15 -10.72
C LYS A 722 19.93 -33.97 -11.49
N ASN A 723 20.06 -32.81 -10.84
CA ASN A 723 20.66 -31.61 -11.42
C ASN A 723 21.40 -30.78 -10.35
N ARG A 724 22.73 -30.93 -10.27
CA ARG A 724 23.58 -30.19 -9.29
C ARG A 724 23.54 -28.67 -9.43
N TYR A 725 23.14 -28.17 -10.61
CA TYR A 725 23.03 -26.74 -10.90
C TYR A 725 21.63 -26.17 -10.60
N LEU A 726 20.63 -27.01 -10.33
CA LEU A 726 19.30 -26.55 -9.91
C LEU A 726 19.41 -25.65 -8.67
N LEU A 727 18.65 -24.57 -8.69
CA LEU A 727 18.48 -23.69 -7.54
C LEU A 727 17.23 -24.07 -6.76
N LEU A 728 17.32 -24.05 -5.43
CA LEU A 728 16.14 -24.20 -4.58
C LEU A 728 15.83 -22.88 -3.89
N SER A 729 14.57 -22.51 -3.90
CA SER A 729 14.08 -21.29 -3.26
C SER A 729 12.81 -21.56 -2.47
N ALA A 730 12.51 -20.73 -1.46
CA ALA A 730 11.31 -20.90 -0.65
C ALA A 730 10.62 -19.57 -0.28
N ALA A 731 9.30 -19.55 -0.39
CA ALA A 731 8.46 -18.48 0.13
C ALA A 731 8.24 -18.66 1.64
N VAL A 732 8.64 -17.66 2.43
CA VAL A 732 8.59 -17.73 3.90
C VAL A 732 7.91 -16.51 4.52
N PHE A 733 7.37 -16.69 5.72
CA PHE A 733 6.81 -15.57 6.48
C PHE A 733 7.92 -14.71 7.10
N PRO A 734 7.83 -13.37 7.01
CA PRO A 734 8.83 -12.42 7.53
C PRO A 734 8.71 -12.21 9.06
N LEU A 735 8.19 -13.20 9.78
CA LEU A 735 8.00 -13.16 11.24
C LEU A 735 9.31 -13.45 11.99
N PRO A 736 9.40 -13.13 13.30
CA PRO A 736 10.45 -13.65 14.18
C PRO A 736 10.47 -15.19 14.22
N GLU A 737 11.65 -15.77 14.42
CA GLU A 737 11.90 -17.23 14.46
C GLU A 737 10.93 -17.97 15.38
N TYR A 738 10.85 -17.56 16.66
CA TYR A 738 9.94 -18.13 17.65
C TYR A 738 8.46 -18.10 17.22
N GLU A 739 7.98 -16.99 16.64
CA GLU A 739 6.58 -16.91 16.18
C GLU A 739 6.29 -17.89 15.03
N ARG A 740 7.24 -18.11 14.12
CA ARG A 740 7.07 -19.11 13.06
C ARG A 740 7.11 -20.53 13.61
N MET A 741 7.93 -20.80 14.63
CA MET A 741 8.03 -22.13 15.24
C MET A 741 6.70 -22.53 15.89
N GLU A 742 6.08 -21.63 16.65
CA GLU A 742 4.80 -21.92 17.30
C GLU A 742 3.61 -21.95 16.32
N LYS A 743 3.60 -21.08 15.29
CA LYS A 743 2.41 -20.85 14.45
C LYS A 743 2.39 -21.56 13.10
N LEU A 744 3.54 -21.95 12.56
CA LEU A 744 3.71 -22.41 11.17
C LEU A 744 4.68 -23.59 11.01
N GLN A 745 5.56 -23.79 11.99
CA GLN A 745 6.69 -24.74 11.94
C GLN A 745 7.60 -24.51 10.71
N GLN A 746 7.90 -23.23 10.41
CA GLN A 746 8.69 -22.82 9.23
C GLN A 746 10.11 -22.32 9.61
N HIS A 747 11.08 -23.24 9.65
CA HIS A 747 12.42 -23.05 10.26
C HIS A 747 13.55 -22.79 9.26
N TRP A 748 13.37 -21.74 8.46
CA TRP A 748 14.26 -21.49 7.33
C TRP A 748 15.71 -21.15 7.68
N GLU A 749 16.05 -20.79 8.93
CA GLU A 749 17.42 -20.70 9.44
C GLU A 749 18.12 -22.07 9.56
N VAL A 750 17.39 -23.17 9.71
CA VAL A 750 17.98 -24.53 9.61
C VAL A 750 18.27 -24.87 8.16
N TRP A 751 17.31 -24.68 7.26
CA TRP A 751 17.46 -24.96 5.83
C TRP A 751 18.59 -24.13 5.21
N ALA A 752 18.73 -22.87 5.67
CA ALA A 752 19.77 -21.95 5.23
C ALA A 752 21.17 -22.33 5.75
N ARG A 753 21.29 -22.79 7.01
CA ARG A 753 22.58 -23.28 7.57
C ARG A 753 23.02 -24.61 6.99
N LYS A 754 22.07 -25.52 6.76
CA LYS A 754 22.30 -26.83 6.09
C LYS A 754 22.61 -26.70 4.60
N ALA A 755 22.47 -25.50 4.02
CA ALA A 755 22.61 -25.26 2.59
C ALA A 755 21.61 -26.06 1.72
N ASP A 756 20.44 -26.42 2.28
CA ASP A 756 19.37 -27.07 1.53
C ASP A 756 18.77 -26.10 0.49
N ILE A 757 18.55 -24.84 0.88
CA ILE A 757 17.98 -23.77 0.06
C ILE A 757 19.06 -22.80 -0.43
N ASP A 758 18.96 -22.29 -1.66
CA ASP A 758 19.82 -21.24 -2.22
C ASP A 758 19.28 -19.83 -1.95
N LEU A 759 17.97 -19.63 -2.13
CA LEU A 759 17.28 -18.33 -2.00
C LEU A 759 16.12 -18.41 -1.00
N ILE A 760 16.12 -17.54 0.01
CA ILE A 760 14.92 -17.33 0.84
C ILE A 760 14.21 -16.06 0.40
N ILE A 761 12.89 -16.18 0.22
CA ILE A 761 12.00 -15.11 -0.20
C ILE A 761 11.01 -14.79 0.94
N PRO A 762 11.33 -13.86 1.85
CA PRO A 762 10.38 -13.39 2.84
C PRO A 762 9.25 -12.59 2.20
N MET A 763 8.01 -13.06 2.33
CA MET A 763 6.79 -12.42 1.84
C MET A 763 6.47 -11.16 2.64
N THR A 764 7.23 -10.08 2.40
CA THR A 764 7.25 -8.84 3.19
C THR A 764 6.15 -7.89 2.72
N TYR A 765 4.92 -8.39 2.70
CA TYR A 765 3.80 -7.72 2.06
C TYR A 765 3.25 -6.58 2.94
N ALA A 766 3.50 -5.34 2.51
CA ALA A 766 3.12 -4.12 3.23
C ALA A 766 2.61 -3.04 2.28
N LYS A 767 1.62 -2.23 2.69
CA LYS A 767 1.09 -1.10 1.91
C LYS A 767 1.96 0.16 1.98
N ASP A 768 2.99 0.20 2.81
CA ASP A 768 3.97 1.29 2.86
C ASP A 768 5.36 0.84 3.37
N THR A 769 6.35 1.68 3.09
CA THR A 769 7.78 1.47 3.38
C THR A 769 8.09 1.35 4.88
N PRO A 770 7.49 2.13 5.80
CA PRO A 770 7.61 1.89 7.25
C PRO A 770 7.17 0.51 7.71
N ARG A 771 6.02 0.01 7.23
CA ARG A 771 5.55 -1.34 7.56
C ARG A 771 6.49 -2.40 6.97
N PHE A 772 6.95 -2.21 5.72
CA PHE A 772 7.95 -3.09 5.10
C PHE A 772 9.23 -3.15 5.95
N GLN A 773 9.80 -2.01 6.33
CA GLN A 773 11.04 -1.92 7.10
C GLN A 773 10.93 -2.59 8.47
N LYS A 774 9.76 -2.54 9.12
CA LYS A 774 9.49 -3.24 10.40
C LYS A 774 9.39 -4.75 10.21
N LEU A 775 8.63 -5.21 9.21
CA LEU A 775 8.55 -6.64 8.85
C LEU A 775 9.90 -7.19 8.37
N ALA A 776 10.80 -6.33 7.90
CA ALA A 776 12.13 -6.72 7.44
C ALA A 776 13.13 -7.04 8.56
N GLN A 777 12.95 -6.51 9.78
CA GLN A 777 13.95 -6.60 10.85
C GLN A 777 14.42 -8.05 11.16
N PRO A 778 13.53 -9.06 11.31
CA PRO A 778 13.96 -10.41 11.68
C PRO A 778 14.95 -11.04 10.71
N TRP A 779 14.94 -10.64 9.43
CA TRP A 779 15.82 -11.17 8.40
C TRP A 779 16.96 -10.23 7.99
N ILE A 780 16.84 -8.92 8.23
CA ILE A 780 17.98 -7.98 8.13
C ILE A 780 19.03 -8.36 9.18
N GLU A 781 18.60 -8.54 10.44
CA GLU A 781 19.48 -8.74 11.59
C GLU A 781 19.99 -10.19 11.72
N SER A 782 19.41 -11.14 10.99
CA SER A 782 19.75 -12.55 11.12
C SER A 782 21.19 -12.86 10.67
N LYS A 783 21.98 -13.33 11.64
CA LYS A 783 23.30 -13.95 11.42
C LYS A 783 23.21 -15.46 11.17
N LYS A 784 22.00 -16.04 11.19
CA LYS A 784 21.74 -17.49 11.13
C LYS A 784 21.53 -18.02 9.70
N LEU A 785 21.81 -17.25 8.65
CA LEU A 785 21.47 -17.62 7.26
C LEU A 785 22.58 -18.38 6.51
N GLY A 786 23.75 -18.55 7.13
CA GLY A 786 24.91 -19.17 6.48
C GLY A 786 25.27 -18.43 5.19
N SER A 787 25.33 -19.16 4.09
CA SER A 787 25.61 -18.65 2.74
C SER A 787 24.34 -18.38 1.90
N THR A 788 23.15 -18.60 2.44
CA THR A 788 21.87 -18.49 1.70
C THR A 788 21.51 -17.03 1.41
N LEU A 789 21.03 -16.75 0.19
CA LEU A 789 20.73 -15.41 -0.27
C LEU A 789 19.30 -14.98 0.12
N LEU A 790 19.10 -13.67 0.34
CA LEU A 790 17.79 -13.07 0.62
C LEU A 790 17.27 -12.27 -0.59
N VAL A 791 16.01 -12.52 -0.94
CA VAL A 791 15.27 -11.86 -2.03
C VAL A 791 13.87 -11.48 -1.53
N PRO A 792 13.68 -10.34 -0.83
CA PRO A 792 12.40 -10.00 -0.21
C PRO A 792 11.26 -9.78 -1.22
N GLY A 793 10.07 -10.25 -0.86
CA GLY A 793 8.85 -10.10 -1.66
C GLY A 793 8.09 -8.80 -1.36
N ILE A 794 7.82 -8.00 -2.39
CA ILE A 794 6.90 -6.83 -2.37
C ILE A 794 5.54 -7.26 -2.93
N ARG A 795 4.45 -6.91 -2.25
CA ARG A 795 3.09 -7.07 -2.79
C ARG A 795 2.65 -5.82 -3.55
N LEU A 796 2.36 -5.99 -4.84
CA LEU A 796 1.86 -4.93 -5.72
C LEU A 796 0.36 -4.62 -5.49
N LEU A 797 -0.44 -5.61 -5.11
CA LEU A 797 -1.88 -5.41 -4.85
C LEU A 797 -2.09 -4.35 -3.75
N SER A 798 -2.84 -3.30 -4.11
CA SER A 798 -3.12 -2.12 -3.27
C SER A 798 -1.87 -1.32 -2.84
N LEU A 799 -0.75 -1.45 -3.56
CA LEU A 799 0.45 -0.62 -3.41
C LEU A 799 0.59 0.30 -4.64
N SER A 800 0.77 1.60 -4.41
CA SER A 800 0.96 2.56 -5.50
C SER A 800 2.33 2.41 -6.16
N SER A 801 2.47 2.79 -7.43
CA SER A 801 3.71 2.69 -8.21
C SER A 801 4.91 3.36 -7.53
N MET A 802 4.74 4.57 -6.97
CA MET A 802 5.80 5.24 -6.19
C MET A 802 6.07 4.57 -4.83
N GLY A 803 5.04 4.03 -4.16
CA GLY A 803 5.21 3.23 -2.95
C GLY A 803 5.96 1.91 -3.19
N THR A 804 5.77 1.29 -4.36
CA THR A 804 6.56 0.14 -4.83
C THR A 804 8.00 0.53 -5.09
N PHE A 805 8.25 1.68 -5.73
CA PHE A 805 9.61 2.18 -5.95
C PHE A 805 10.33 2.53 -4.64
N ASP A 806 9.62 3.13 -3.67
CA ASP A 806 10.15 3.47 -2.34
C ASP A 806 10.52 2.20 -1.54
N GLN A 807 9.68 1.16 -1.58
CA GLN A 807 10.03 -0.16 -1.00
C GLN A 807 11.20 -0.83 -1.75
N LEU A 808 11.24 -0.75 -3.08
CA LEU A 808 12.33 -1.28 -3.90
C LEU A 808 13.67 -0.59 -3.56
N GLN A 809 13.67 0.74 -3.42
CA GLN A 809 14.85 1.48 -3.03
C GLN A 809 15.31 1.10 -1.63
N LEU A 810 14.39 0.94 -0.67
CA LEU A 810 14.73 0.39 0.64
C LEU A 810 15.40 -1.00 0.54
N ILE A 811 14.93 -1.90 -0.34
CA ILE A 811 15.57 -3.21 -0.54
C ILE A 811 17.00 -3.07 -1.08
N ARG A 812 17.25 -2.13 -2.00
CA ARG A 812 18.59 -1.82 -2.55
C ARG A 812 19.55 -1.19 -1.54
N ASP A 813 19.00 -0.57 -0.51
CA ASP A 813 19.72 0.02 0.63
C ASP A 813 19.93 -0.98 1.79
N LEU A 814 19.33 -2.17 1.70
CA LEU A 814 19.48 -3.29 2.64
C LEU A 814 20.45 -4.35 2.11
N PRO A 815 20.99 -5.26 2.96
CA PRO A 815 21.99 -6.26 2.56
C PRO A 815 21.35 -7.44 1.82
N THR A 816 20.72 -7.18 0.67
CA THR A 816 19.90 -8.14 -0.09
C THR A 816 20.44 -8.38 -1.50
N SER A 817 20.10 -9.55 -2.06
CA SER A 817 20.54 -9.94 -3.41
C SER A 817 19.66 -9.35 -4.51
N GLY A 818 18.49 -8.81 -4.16
CA GLY A 818 17.45 -8.36 -5.07
C GLY A 818 16.07 -8.49 -4.42
N TYR A 819 15.03 -8.54 -5.24
CA TYR A 819 13.62 -8.54 -4.80
C TYR A 819 12.75 -9.49 -5.63
N ALA A 820 11.54 -9.77 -5.13
CA ALA A 820 10.49 -10.47 -5.86
C ALA A 820 9.17 -9.69 -5.83
N LEU A 821 8.44 -9.61 -6.94
CA LEU A 821 7.13 -8.92 -7.02
C LEU A 821 5.96 -9.90 -7.02
N PHE A 822 5.04 -9.73 -6.06
CA PHE A 822 3.81 -10.50 -5.95
C PHE A 822 2.57 -9.64 -6.31
N ALA A 823 1.84 -9.90 -7.38
CA ALA A 823 2.05 -10.88 -8.45
C ALA A 823 1.91 -10.21 -9.82
N ALA A 824 2.28 -10.92 -10.88
CA ALA A 824 2.29 -10.42 -12.26
C ALA A 824 0.96 -9.80 -12.69
N GLU A 825 -0.19 -10.31 -12.22
CA GLU A 825 -1.52 -9.73 -12.48
C GLU A 825 -1.63 -8.22 -12.13
N ASN A 826 -0.84 -7.76 -11.15
CA ASN A 826 -0.84 -6.38 -10.63
C ASN A 826 0.28 -5.51 -11.25
N PHE A 827 1.07 -6.05 -12.19
CA PHE A 827 2.18 -5.31 -12.83
C PHE A 827 1.68 -4.39 -13.94
N ASN A 828 1.29 -3.18 -13.52
CA ASN A 828 0.69 -2.15 -14.37
C ASN A 828 1.71 -1.43 -15.28
N SER A 829 1.21 -0.62 -16.23
CA SER A 829 2.03 0.09 -17.22
C SER A 829 2.87 1.26 -16.67
N GLU A 830 2.47 1.86 -15.55
CA GLU A 830 3.23 2.92 -14.88
C GLU A 830 4.49 2.31 -14.23
N LEU A 831 4.33 1.19 -13.53
CA LEU A 831 5.44 0.38 -13.00
C LEU A 831 6.34 -0.14 -14.11
N GLU A 832 5.78 -0.63 -15.22
CA GLU A 832 6.55 -1.03 -16.40
C GLU A 832 7.40 0.14 -16.92
N GLY A 833 6.85 1.35 -17.02
CA GLY A 833 7.59 2.57 -17.41
C GLY A 833 8.75 2.89 -16.47
N ILE A 834 8.50 2.94 -15.16
CA ILE A 834 9.53 3.18 -14.13
C ILE A 834 10.63 2.10 -14.20
N PHE A 835 10.25 0.83 -14.38
CA PHE A 835 11.19 -0.28 -14.40
C PHE A 835 12.02 -0.31 -15.69
N ASN A 836 11.41 -0.04 -16.86
CA ASN A 836 12.12 0.13 -18.13
C ASN A 836 13.26 1.15 -18.00
N ASN A 837 13.00 2.30 -17.36
CA ASN A 837 14.00 3.36 -17.16
C ASN A 837 15.08 2.99 -16.12
N THR A 838 14.66 2.45 -14.98
CA THR A 838 15.54 2.30 -13.80
C THR A 838 16.37 1.03 -13.79
N GLN A 839 15.95 0.00 -14.55
CA GLN A 839 16.54 -1.34 -14.55
C GLN A 839 16.36 -2.14 -15.85
N GLY A 840 15.64 -1.61 -16.84
CA GLY A 840 15.44 -2.25 -18.14
C GLY A 840 16.73 -2.36 -18.96
N LYS A 841 16.68 -3.15 -20.04
CA LYS A 841 17.78 -3.25 -20.99
C LYS A 841 17.81 -1.98 -21.85
N SER A 842 18.88 -1.19 -21.78
CA SER A 842 19.06 -0.05 -22.70
C SER A 842 19.55 -0.53 -24.07
N ASN A 843 19.16 0.17 -25.13
CA ASN A 843 19.56 -0.15 -26.51
C ASN A 843 21.08 -0.12 -26.74
N ILE A 844 21.85 0.48 -25.82
CA ILE A 844 23.31 0.66 -25.93
C ILE A 844 24.06 -0.54 -25.31
N THR A 845 23.45 -1.31 -24.42
CA THR A 845 24.14 -2.38 -23.65
C THR A 845 23.83 -3.81 -24.13
N ILE A 846 23.60 -4.00 -25.43
CA ILE A 846 23.21 -5.30 -26.00
C ILE A 846 24.32 -6.37 -25.86
N ASN A 847 25.60 -5.97 -25.79
CA ASN A 847 26.75 -6.88 -25.93
C ASN A 847 27.40 -7.38 -24.62
N LYS A 848 26.89 -7.04 -23.42
CA LYS A 848 27.38 -7.63 -22.15
C LYS A 848 26.22 -7.90 -21.19
N SER A 849 25.95 -9.17 -20.90
CA SER A 849 24.95 -9.59 -19.92
C SER A 849 25.34 -9.19 -18.50
N GLU A 850 24.38 -8.64 -17.76
CA GLU A 850 24.51 -8.28 -16.35
C GLU A 850 24.69 -9.55 -15.48
N PRO A 851 25.64 -9.59 -14.53
CA PRO A 851 25.91 -10.80 -13.76
C PRO A 851 24.80 -11.08 -12.74
N ILE A 852 23.99 -12.10 -13.03
CA ILE A 852 22.94 -12.62 -12.14
C ILE A 852 23.56 -13.14 -10.82
N PRO A 853 23.19 -12.61 -9.63
CA PRO A 853 23.87 -12.88 -8.35
C PRO A 853 24.03 -14.36 -7.98
N GLN A 854 22.99 -15.18 -8.17
CA GLN A 854 22.96 -16.60 -7.81
C GLN A 854 23.68 -17.51 -8.82
N ARG A 855 24.08 -16.98 -9.98
CA ARG A 855 24.89 -17.69 -10.99
C ARG A 855 26.34 -17.19 -11.04
N HIS A 856 26.55 -15.91 -10.77
CA HIS A 856 27.84 -15.23 -10.94
C HIS A 856 28.28 -14.47 -9.67
N PRO A 857 28.19 -15.04 -8.45
CA PRO A 857 28.31 -14.29 -7.20
C PRO A 857 29.60 -13.47 -7.08
N PHE A 858 30.74 -14.01 -7.48
CA PHE A 858 32.02 -13.30 -7.47
C PHE A 858 32.06 -12.10 -8.43
N LYS A 859 31.50 -12.24 -9.64
CA LYS A 859 31.41 -11.17 -10.63
C LYS A 859 30.41 -10.09 -10.20
N THR A 860 29.29 -10.49 -9.59
CA THR A 860 28.33 -9.57 -8.95
C THR A 860 28.98 -8.82 -7.80
N ALA A 861 29.79 -9.50 -6.95
CA ALA A 861 30.51 -8.89 -5.84
C ALA A 861 31.52 -7.83 -6.32
N ALA A 862 32.33 -8.15 -7.32
CA ALA A 862 33.28 -7.21 -7.94
C ALA A 862 32.57 -5.99 -8.55
N VAL A 863 31.49 -6.18 -9.32
CA VAL A 863 30.74 -5.07 -9.93
C VAL A 863 30.05 -4.19 -8.88
N ARG A 864 29.48 -4.77 -7.82
CA ARG A 864 28.89 -3.99 -6.72
C ARG A 864 29.96 -3.23 -5.91
N TYR A 865 31.15 -3.80 -5.72
CA TYR A 865 32.26 -3.10 -5.08
C TYR A 865 32.77 -1.91 -5.91
N ALA A 866 32.97 -2.11 -7.22
CA ALA A 866 33.38 -1.04 -8.14
C ALA A 866 32.33 0.09 -8.25
N ALA A 867 31.04 -0.21 -8.08
CA ALA A 867 30.00 0.81 -7.96
C ALA A 867 30.13 1.58 -6.63
N LEU A 868 30.33 0.87 -5.52
CA LEU A 868 30.51 1.44 -4.19
C LEU A 868 31.76 2.34 -4.10
N GLN A 869 32.88 1.97 -4.72
CA GLN A 869 34.07 2.84 -4.84
C GLN A 869 33.74 4.17 -5.54
N LYS A 870 32.88 4.15 -6.57
CA LYS A 870 32.45 5.39 -7.27
C LYS A 870 31.54 6.26 -6.42
N GLU A 871 30.69 5.69 -5.57
CA GLU A 871 29.90 6.46 -4.59
C GLU A 871 30.79 7.26 -3.65
N TRP A 872 31.83 6.61 -3.12
CA TRP A 872 32.82 7.23 -2.23
C TRP A 872 33.63 8.34 -2.92
N GLN A 873 33.98 8.15 -4.19
CA GLN A 873 34.63 9.18 -5.01
C GLN A 873 33.73 10.39 -5.26
N LEU A 874 32.44 10.17 -5.58
CA LEU A 874 31.46 11.25 -5.81
C LEU A 874 31.18 12.09 -4.55
N ILE A 875 31.18 11.46 -3.37
CA ILE A 875 30.94 12.13 -2.07
C ILE A 875 32.24 12.68 -1.44
N GLN A 876 33.41 12.35 -1.99
CA GLN A 876 34.72 12.78 -1.49
C GLN A 876 34.95 12.43 -0.01
N ILE A 877 34.71 11.16 0.36
CA ILE A 877 34.93 10.73 1.75
C ILE A 877 36.40 10.91 2.16
N ASP A 878 36.65 11.40 3.38
CA ASP A 878 38.01 11.43 3.94
C ASP A 878 38.55 10.00 4.04
N THR A 879 39.69 9.75 3.42
CA THR A 879 40.39 8.46 3.45
C THR A 879 41.79 8.62 4.02
N ASN A 880 42.25 7.62 4.77
CA ASN A 880 43.65 7.54 5.19
C ASN A 880 44.45 6.65 4.20
N VAL A 881 45.78 6.73 4.25
CA VAL A 881 46.68 5.99 3.34
C VAL A 881 46.46 4.47 3.43
N GLN A 882 46.22 3.95 4.63
CA GLN A 882 46.00 2.52 4.89
C GLN A 882 44.68 2.00 4.29
N LEU A 883 43.61 2.79 4.37
CA LEU A 883 42.32 2.49 3.76
C LEU A 883 42.44 2.44 2.23
N ASN A 884 43.14 3.41 1.63
CA ASN A 884 43.40 3.46 0.19
C ASN A 884 44.27 2.29 -0.31
N GLN A 885 45.17 1.78 0.54
CA GLN A 885 45.95 0.57 0.26
C GLN A 885 45.05 -0.69 0.30
N TYR A 886 44.21 -0.83 1.33
CA TYR A 886 43.31 -1.99 1.44
C TYR A 886 42.19 -1.98 0.40
N ASP A 887 41.71 -0.81 -0.03
CA ASP A 887 40.74 -0.66 -1.11
C ASP A 887 41.25 -1.29 -2.42
N LYS A 888 42.44 -0.87 -2.86
CA LYS A 888 43.10 -1.43 -4.06
C LYS A 888 43.41 -2.93 -3.91
N GLN A 889 43.75 -3.40 -2.72
CA GLN A 889 43.97 -4.84 -2.48
C GLN A 889 42.66 -5.64 -2.61
N LEU A 890 41.55 -5.11 -2.09
CA LEU A 890 40.24 -5.74 -2.18
C LEU A 890 39.70 -5.72 -3.62
N GLU A 891 39.80 -4.61 -4.33
CA GLU A 891 39.41 -4.50 -5.74
C GLU A 891 40.14 -5.55 -6.60
N ASN A 892 41.47 -5.63 -6.48
CA ASN A 892 42.28 -6.61 -7.21
C ASN A 892 41.89 -8.06 -6.87
N ALA A 893 41.67 -8.37 -5.59
CA ALA A 893 41.28 -9.71 -5.17
C ALA A 893 39.87 -10.09 -5.67
N LEU A 894 38.90 -9.17 -5.61
CA LEU A 894 37.56 -9.34 -6.14
C LEU A 894 37.57 -9.57 -7.66
N ASN A 895 38.35 -8.79 -8.40
CA ASN A 895 38.51 -8.98 -9.84
C ASN A 895 39.17 -10.33 -10.16
N GLN A 896 40.18 -10.75 -9.40
CA GLN A 896 40.85 -12.03 -9.59
C GLN A 896 39.90 -13.23 -9.33
N VAL A 897 39.14 -13.22 -8.23
CA VAL A 897 38.19 -14.32 -7.94
C VAL A 897 36.96 -14.30 -8.84
N ALA A 898 36.60 -13.15 -9.41
CA ALA A 898 35.55 -13.03 -10.44
C ALA A 898 35.95 -13.66 -11.78
N ILE A 899 37.24 -13.60 -12.15
CA ILE A 899 37.78 -14.20 -13.38
C ILE A 899 38.09 -15.69 -13.17
N LEU A 900 38.77 -16.04 -12.08
CA LEU A 900 39.19 -17.41 -11.76
C LEU A 900 38.74 -17.81 -10.34
N PRO A 901 37.49 -18.29 -10.18
CA PRO A 901 36.97 -18.74 -8.88
C PRO A 901 37.71 -20.00 -8.40
N SER A 902 38.43 -19.88 -7.28
CA SER A 902 39.15 -21.00 -6.64
C SER A 902 39.22 -20.80 -5.13
N ALA A 903 39.46 -21.87 -4.36
CA ALA A 903 39.61 -21.78 -2.91
C ALA A 903 40.76 -20.83 -2.50
N SER A 904 41.88 -20.84 -3.21
CA SER A 904 43.02 -19.94 -2.97
C SER A 904 42.64 -18.47 -3.21
N ASN A 905 42.00 -18.16 -4.35
CA ASN A 905 41.58 -16.79 -4.66
C ASN A 905 40.48 -16.30 -3.72
N PHE A 906 39.59 -17.20 -3.27
CA PHE A 906 38.60 -16.92 -2.25
C PHE A 906 39.24 -16.55 -0.90
N ILE A 907 40.19 -17.35 -0.39
CA ILE A 907 40.89 -17.09 0.87
C ILE A 907 41.61 -15.73 0.82
N LYS A 908 42.31 -15.43 -0.29
CA LYS A 908 42.93 -14.11 -0.54
C LYS A 908 41.90 -12.98 -0.48
N THR A 909 40.77 -13.14 -1.17
CA THR A 909 39.68 -12.14 -1.20
C THR A 909 39.07 -11.92 0.17
N LYS A 910 38.81 -12.98 0.93
CA LYS A 910 38.23 -12.90 2.29
C LYS A 910 39.20 -12.22 3.27
N LYS A 911 40.52 -12.45 3.14
CA LYS A 911 41.55 -11.73 3.90
C LYS A 911 41.56 -10.23 3.57
N ALA A 912 41.62 -9.87 2.29
CA ALA A 912 41.59 -8.48 1.84
C ALA A 912 40.30 -7.77 2.28
N PHE A 913 39.15 -8.43 2.15
CA PHE A 913 37.84 -7.92 2.55
C PHE A 913 37.77 -7.61 4.04
N ASN A 914 38.27 -8.50 4.90
CA ASN A 914 38.27 -8.27 6.35
C ASN A 914 39.19 -7.10 6.73
N LEU A 915 40.39 -6.99 6.15
CA LEU A 915 41.30 -5.87 6.39
C LEU A 915 40.66 -4.53 5.99
N PHE A 916 40.11 -4.46 4.77
CA PHE A 916 39.39 -3.28 4.29
C PHE A 916 38.21 -2.93 5.19
N LYS A 917 37.31 -3.89 5.48
CA LYS A 917 36.08 -3.66 6.26
C LYS A 917 36.40 -3.15 7.67
N THR A 918 37.43 -3.67 8.33
CA THR A 918 37.86 -3.19 9.65
C THR A 918 38.38 -1.75 9.59
N GLU A 919 39.17 -1.40 8.57
CA GLU A 919 39.72 -0.04 8.44
C GLU A 919 38.69 0.99 7.98
N PHE A 920 37.80 0.60 7.08
CA PHE A 920 36.67 1.41 6.61
C PHE A 920 35.77 1.81 7.78
N LEU A 921 35.39 0.84 8.62
CA LEU A 921 34.53 1.10 9.78
C LEU A 921 35.19 2.06 10.80
N LYS A 922 36.50 1.95 11.04
CA LYS A 922 37.23 2.90 11.89
C LYS A 922 37.18 4.32 11.30
N THR A 923 37.51 4.44 10.01
CA THR A 923 37.62 5.74 9.31
C THR A 923 36.26 6.45 9.24
N ILE A 924 35.21 5.72 8.84
CA ILE A 924 33.87 6.28 8.62
C ILE A 924 33.10 6.60 9.93
N THR A 925 33.56 6.10 11.08
CA THR A 925 32.85 6.27 12.37
C THR A 925 32.69 7.74 12.76
N ASN A 926 33.69 8.59 12.48
CA ASN A 926 33.62 10.02 12.79
C ASN A 926 32.60 10.77 11.92
N GLN A 927 32.41 10.33 10.66
CA GLN A 927 31.42 10.91 9.73
C GLN A 927 29.99 10.44 10.03
N LYS A 928 29.79 9.45 10.91
CA LYS A 928 28.48 8.85 11.24
C LYS A 928 27.50 9.82 11.93
N GLN A 929 28.00 10.93 12.46
CA GLN A 929 27.17 12.01 13.01
C GLN A 929 26.54 12.91 11.92
N VAL A 930 27.06 12.90 10.69
CA VAL A 930 26.63 13.80 9.60
C VAL A 930 25.64 13.14 8.63
N ASN A 931 25.90 11.90 8.20
CA ASN A 931 24.97 11.13 7.35
C ASN A 931 24.87 9.66 7.80
N SER A 932 24.13 9.44 8.88
CA SER A 932 23.93 8.11 9.49
C SER A 932 23.24 7.12 8.54
N TYR A 933 22.33 7.58 7.67
CA TYR A 933 21.63 6.72 6.71
C TYR A 933 22.57 6.22 5.62
N GLN A 934 23.29 7.11 4.92
CA GLN A 934 24.17 6.72 3.82
C GLN A 934 25.31 5.82 4.28
N ILE A 935 25.86 6.06 5.48
CA ILE A 935 26.86 5.16 6.08
C ILE A 935 26.25 3.78 6.37
N LYS A 936 24.99 3.71 6.80
CA LYS A 936 24.29 2.43 6.99
C LYS A 936 24.04 1.71 5.66
N VAL A 937 23.77 2.43 4.58
CA VAL A 937 23.69 1.87 3.22
C VAL A 937 25.04 1.26 2.81
N TRP A 938 26.16 1.93 3.05
CA TRP A 938 27.49 1.38 2.74
C TRP A 938 27.84 0.15 3.59
N GLU A 939 27.54 0.15 4.89
CA GLU A 939 27.65 -1.04 5.75
C GLU A 939 26.86 -2.23 5.17
N ASN A 940 25.63 -1.97 4.69
CA ASN A 940 24.76 -2.99 4.11
C ASN A 940 25.26 -3.49 2.74
N ARG A 941 25.79 -2.60 1.90
CA ARG A 941 26.38 -2.95 0.58
C ARG A 941 27.63 -3.83 0.77
N LEU A 942 28.51 -3.51 1.73
CA LEU A 942 29.65 -4.36 2.10
C LEU A 942 29.19 -5.72 2.66
N LEU A 943 28.20 -5.75 3.55
CA LEU A 943 27.64 -7.02 4.06
C LEU A 943 27.03 -7.87 2.94
N MET A 944 26.46 -7.27 1.90
CA MET A 944 25.98 -8.03 0.75
C MET A 944 27.12 -8.58 -0.11
N ILE A 945 28.22 -7.85 -0.28
CA ILE A 945 29.43 -8.37 -0.95
C ILE A 945 29.97 -9.59 -0.19
N GLU A 946 30.04 -9.53 1.14
CA GLU A 946 30.40 -10.69 1.99
C GLU A 946 29.46 -11.89 1.80
N ARG A 947 28.14 -11.64 1.75
CA ARG A 947 27.12 -12.68 1.49
C ARG A 947 27.30 -13.32 0.11
N LEU A 948 27.59 -12.53 -0.94
CA LEU A 948 27.89 -13.06 -2.28
C LEU A 948 29.15 -13.92 -2.28
N LEU A 949 30.23 -13.49 -1.61
CA LEU A 949 31.46 -14.28 -1.50
C LEU A 949 31.20 -15.64 -0.83
N ASN A 950 30.50 -15.66 0.31
CA ASN A 950 30.17 -16.91 1.02
C ASN A 950 29.22 -17.82 0.22
N TYR A 951 28.27 -17.26 -0.56
CA TYR A 951 27.45 -18.05 -1.50
C TYR A 951 28.28 -18.64 -2.63
N GLY A 952 29.21 -17.86 -3.20
CA GLY A 952 30.15 -18.31 -4.22
C GLY A 952 31.04 -19.47 -3.74
N GLU A 953 31.58 -19.39 -2.53
CA GLU A 953 32.36 -20.46 -1.89
C GLU A 953 31.55 -21.76 -1.81
N ARG A 954 30.32 -21.71 -1.27
CA ARG A 954 29.40 -22.86 -1.25
C ARG A 954 29.20 -23.45 -2.65
N ARG A 955 28.98 -22.62 -3.67
CA ARG A 955 28.72 -23.09 -5.04
C ARG A 955 29.98 -23.59 -5.77
N ILE A 956 31.19 -23.25 -5.33
CA ILE A 956 32.43 -23.94 -5.74
C ILE A 956 32.50 -25.31 -5.06
N ASN A 957 32.27 -25.40 -3.75
CA ASN A 957 32.36 -26.65 -3.01
C ASN A 957 31.28 -27.67 -3.43
N MET A 958 30.16 -27.21 -4.00
CA MET A 958 29.13 -28.03 -4.66
C MET A 958 29.45 -28.42 -6.13
N ARG A 959 30.61 -28.04 -6.69
CA ARG A 959 31.06 -28.42 -8.05
C ARG A 959 32.10 -29.54 -8.06
N TYR A 960 32.88 -29.64 -6.99
CA TYR A 960 33.64 -30.83 -6.65
C TYR A 960 32.73 -31.85 -5.94
#